data_AF-A0A922L0U4-F1
#
_entry.id   AF-A0A922L0U4-F1
#
_cell.length_a   1.000
_cell.length_b   1.000
_cell.length_c   1.000
_cell.angle_alpha   90.00
_cell.angle_beta   90.00
_cell.angle_gamma   90.00
#
_symmetry.space_group_name_H-M   'P 1'
#
loop_
_entity.id
_entity.type
_entity.pdbx_description
1 polymer ?
#
loop_
_entity_poly.entity_id
_entity_poly.type
_entity_poly.pdbx_seq_one_letter_code
_entity_poly.pdbx_strand_id
1 'polypeptide(L)'
;MDILNNGDLRKKTVKKGDNVRPQRGSKVIIRIETRLYSGGCDDDQDIGTGKLIEGETFDKFPLVIGDNDLHQGLDLLIPLMELHEVCRAIIKSRFTYGQLGNNNVDIPGDATLDCQIELLEILSPSDNVYGQAEDDESNSIANKETLDERLKFGNYKKTRGNFWFERGEYSMAIQCYKAFDTALRSVNDSLLLRPNNVKALFRHAKILTEKGDVEDAIKDLKKAASIDPQSEAIAMELNRLNKILVKQINDQKALYRRMLQMKTDDKDNRKQSKHSNCDNTGNQSIWYRFRWPAAISLGMVTAAAILIQSFLVVKNLSSIPFHDDQAQAMDKIKPSANHPMPISNNGDTSIGNESQTDNITMEPLMIKTTTTTATRLTPELIMRAEMEVNEKDAWRLRDIEALREMIRGEPSLRCRLDDAFLLRFLRARRFDYDGAFRLICDYLTLNCRHRELFIPIEQLKCVFDANTIVVLDDKSNQDETIFLLRLGQWLPRRFSFDQVIAAAIMSMEYVIRDEVTQINGIICVIDMAGFGWSQLRKFGPSQAKKVIHIMDKCLPIRIKTIYVINESTLADIGFAIMRPFTSEELHDKIIFLGSNYGPILHQNISEQILPDQFGGKCGSMNSDTWYKKLCLFDKEMKHNFFAYGFIDDSNMVIDLKGRCSGTNICRGNHSDSGNYGAGADMKTIFRKSQTCNGYLFDYYNTTTSID
;
A
#
# COMPACT_ATOMS: atom_id res chain seq x y z
N MET A 1 -6.72 -8.03 48.89
CA MET A 1 -7.74 -7.85 47.83
C MET A 1 -7.87 -9.15 47.07
N ASP A 2 -9.07 -9.69 46.98
CA ASP A 2 -9.40 -10.73 46.00
C ASP A 2 -9.76 -10.04 44.68
N ILE A 3 -8.99 -10.28 43.62
CA ILE A 3 -9.12 -9.56 42.35
C ILE A 3 -10.35 -10.05 41.56
N LEU A 4 -10.74 -11.31 41.74
CA LEU A 4 -11.80 -11.96 40.96
C LEU A 4 -13.03 -12.32 41.79
N ASN A 5 -13.04 -12.01 43.09
CA ASN A 5 -14.09 -12.35 44.05
C ASN A 5 -14.41 -13.85 44.14
N ASN A 6 -13.42 -14.71 43.89
CA ASN A 6 -13.52 -16.17 43.99
C ASN A 6 -12.32 -16.83 44.70
N GLY A 7 -11.42 -16.02 45.26
CA GLY A 7 -10.23 -16.45 46.00
C GLY A 7 -9.09 -16.98 45.14
N ASP A 8 -9.24 -16.97 43.81
CA ASP A 8 -8.29 -17.64 42.91
C ASP A 8 -7.13 -16.75 42.47
N LEU A 9 -7.27 -15.44 42.65
CA LEU A 9 -6.22 -14.45 42.45
C LEU A 9 -6.30 -13.40 43.57
N ARG A 10 -5.38 -13.47 44.53
CA ARG A 10 -5.35 -12.58 45.70
C ARG A 10 -4.10 -11.71 45.67
N LYS A 11 -4.25 -10.40 45.86
CA LYS A 11 -3.16 -9.41 45.98
C LYS A 11 -3.16 -8.82 47.39
N LYS A 12 -1.99 -8.73 48.03
CA LYS A 12 -1.75 -7.98 49.26
C LYS A 12 -0.59 -7.03 49.04
N THR A 13 -0.83 -5.73 49.17
CA THR A 13 0.24 -4.72 49.08
C THR A 13 1.13 -4.81 50.32
N VAL A 14 2.43 -4.98 50.09
CA VAL A 14 3.47 -5.06 51.13
C VAL A 14 4.12 -3.69 51.31
N LYS A 15 4.39 -2.99 50.19
CA LYS A 15 4.91 -1.63 50.15
C LYS A 15 4.09 -0.83 49.14
N LYS A 16 3.59 0.34 49.54
CA LYS A 16 2.83 1.24 48.67
C LYS A 16 3.73 1.89 47.60
N GLY A 17 3.19 2.12 46.41
CA GLY A 17 3.89 2.78 45.30
C GLY A 17 3.51 4.26 45.13
N ASP A 18 3.87 4.82 43.98
CA ASP A 18 3.85 6.26 43.69
C ASP A 18 2.54 6.76 43.05
N ASN A 19 1.42 6.05 43.22
CA ASN A 19 0.11 6.33 42.60
C ASN A 19 0.08 6.39 41.06
N VAL A 20 1.14 5.99 40.36
CA VAL A 20 1.17 5.86 38.89
C VAL A 20 0.93 4.39 38.51
N ARG A 21 -0.05 4.10 37.65
CA ARG A 21 -0.39 2.71 37.26
C ARG A 21 -0.17 2.47 35.76
N PRO A 22 0.35 1.30 35.38
CA PRO A 22 0.50 0.93 33.98
C PRO A 22 -0.86 0.56 33.37
N GLN A 23 -0.99 0.76 32.06
CA GLN A 23 -2.19 0.38 31.30
C GLN A 23 -1.97 -0.95 30.59
N ARG A 24 -3.06 -1.58 30.12
CA ARG A 24 -2.93 -2.76 29.27
C ARG A 24 -2.16 -2.41 28.00
N GLY A 25 -1.19 -3.24 27.62
CA GLY A 25 -0.25 -2.98 26.53
C GLY A 25 0.96 -2.13 26.91
N SER A 26 1.02 -1.60 28.14
CA SER A 26 2.23 -0.95 28.64
C SER A 26 3.38 -1.95 28.76
N LYS A 27 4.58 -1.44 28.50
CA LYS A 27 5.84 -2.13 28.67
C LYS A 27 6.34 -1.85 30.08
N VAL A 28 6.68 -2.89 30.84
CA VAL A 28 7.10 -2.74 32.25
C VAL A 28 8.29 -3.63 32.57
N ILE A 29 9.03 -3.24 33.61
CA ILE A 29 10.05 -4.08 34.23
C ILE A 29 9.58 -4.41 35.63
N ILE A 30 9.56 -5.69 35.97
CA ILE A 30 9.23 -6.17 37.31
C ILE A 30 10.41 -6.90 37.93
N ARG A 31 10.46 -6.93 39.25
CA ARG A 31 11.13 -7.99 40.01
C ARG A 31 10.07 -8.97 40.48
N ILE A 32 10.33 -10.26 40.35
CA ILE A 32 9.43 -11.30 40.83
C ILE A 32 10.19 -12.43 41.50
N GLU A 33 9.74 -12.82 42.69
CA GLU A 33 10.16 -14.03 43.38
C GLU A 33 8.99 -14.99 43.44
N THR A 34 9.15 -16.21 42.93
CA THR A 34 8.06 -17.18 42.78
C THR A 34 8.33 -18.42 43.61
N ARG A 35 7.37 -18.81 44.44
CA ARG A 35 7.42 -19.99 45.32
C ARG A 35 6.20 -20.89 45.13
N LEU A 36 6.36 -22.18 45.39
CA LEU A 36 5.22 -23.10 45.51
C LEU A 36 4.43 -22.78 46.77
N TYR A 37 3.12 -22.63 46.64
CA TYR A 37 2.25 -22.47 47.79
C TYR A 37 2.13 -23.79 48.56
N SER A 38 2.51 -23.81 49.84
CA SER A 38 2.56 -25.02 50.68
C SER A 38 1.28 -25.34 51.45
N GLY A 39 0.23 -24.51 51.36
CA GLY A 39 -1.05 -24.70 52.06
C GLY A 39 -0.97 -24.51 53.58
N GLY A 40 -2.01 -23.91 54.17
CA GLY A 40 -2.12 -23.74 55.64
C GLY A 40 -2.51 -22.35 56.16
N CYS A 41 -2.75 -21.35 55.31
CA CYS A 41 -2.78 -19.96 55.78
C CYS A 41 -3.73 -19.08 54.96
N ASP A 42 -5.03 -19.14 55.29
CA ASP A 42 -5.90 -17.98 55.09
C ASP A 42 -5.64 -16.87 56.12
N ASP A 43 -4.80 -17.16 57.14
CA ASP A 43 -4.33 -16.20 58.13
C ASP A 43 -2.97 -15.60 57.75
N ASP A 44 -2.90 -14.27 57.90
CA ASP A 44 -1.89 -13.32 57.45
C ASP A 44 -0.41 -13.54 57.89
N GLN A 45 -0.06 -14.67 58.51
CA GLN A 45 1.20 -14.84 59.27
C GLN A 45 2.26 -15.73 58.63
N ASP A 46 1.94 -16.61 57.67
CA ASP A 46 2.97 -17.42 57.00
C ASP A 46 3.49 -16.72 55.73
N ILE A 47 4.66 -16.11 55.87
CA ILE A 47 5.41 -15.46 54.79
C ILE A 47 6.28 -16.53 54.12
N GLY A 48 6.05 -16.81 52.83
CA GLY A 48 7.06 -17.32 51.89
C GLY A 48 7.79 -18.63 52.24
N THR A 49 7.21 -19.55 53.01
CA THR A 49 7.86 -20.83 53.39
C THR A 49 7.88 -21.89 52.27
N GLY A 50 7.19 -21.60 51.16
CA GLY A 50 7.18 -22.42 49.97
C GLY A 50 8.55 -22.59 49.29
N LYS A 51 8.74 -23.73 48.61
CA LYS A 51 9.94 -24.00 47.80
C LYS A 51 10.09 -22.90 46.73
N LEU A 52 11.25 -22.26 46.68
CA LEU A 52 11.60 -21.29 45.64
C LEU A 52 11.68 -21.98 44.28
N ILE A 53 11.11 -21.31 43.27
CA ILE A 53 11.18 -21.74 41.88
C ILE A 53 12.15 -20.81 41.16
N GLU A 54 13.41 -21.24 41.07
CA GLU A 54 14.48 -20.44 40.45
C GLU A 54 14.19 -20.11 38.99
N GLY A 55 13.60 -21.04 38.24
CA GLY A 55 13.20 -20.85 36.84
C GLY A 55 12.08 -19.84 36.63
N GLU A 56 11.42 -19.37 37.70
CA GLU A 56 10.32 -18.39 37.67
C GLU A 56 10.61 -17.18 38.58
N THR A 57 11.87 -16.99 38.98
CA THR A 57 12.31 -15.89 39.84
C THR A 57 13.31 -15.01 39.08
N PHE A 58 13.04 -13.70 39.05
CA PHE A 58 13.78 -12.73 38.25
C PHE A 58 13.94 -11.40 38.99
N ASP A 59 15.19 -10.94 39.13
CA ASP A 59 15.49 -9.63 39.71
C ASP A 59 15.01 -8.47 38.84
N LYS A 60 14.98 -8.69 37.54
CA LYS A 60 14.45 -7.81 36.50
C LYS A 60 13.82 -8.72 35.45
N PHE A 61 12.61 -8.44 35.04
CA PHE A 61 11.96 -9.16 33.96
C PHE A 61 11.15 -8.19 33.10
N PRO A 62 11.54 -7.99 31.83
CA PRO A 62 10.80 -7.12 30.93
C PRO A 62 9.58 -7.86 30.36
N LEU A 63 8.40 -7.24 30.50
CA LEU A 63 7.15 -7.80 29.95
C LEU A 63 6.22 -6.73 29.37
N VAL A 64 5.36 -7.17 28.46
CA VAL A 64 4.24 -6.37 27.93
C VAL A 64 2.94 -6.84 28.56
N ILE A 65 2.21 -5.93 29.20
CA ILE A 65 0.98 -6.26 29.92
C ILE A 65 -0.09 -6.75 28.94
N GLY A 66 -0.54 -7.98 29.14
CA GLY A 66 -1.55 -8.65 28.30
C GLY A 66 -0.95 -9.55 27.21
N ASP A 67 0.37 -9.69 27.14
CA ASP A 67 1.09 -10.57 26.21
C ASP A 67 1.39 -11.95 26.79
N ASN A 68 1.03 -12.24 28.05
CA ASN A 68 1.27 -13.53 28.71
C ASN A 68 2.75 -13.94 28.72
N ASP A 69 3.65 -12.95 28.79
CA ASP A 69 5.11 -13.15 28.85
C ASP A 69 5.55 -13.99 30.05
N LEU A 70 4.79 -13.93 31.15
CA LEU A 70 4.95 -14.76 32.34
C LEU A 70 3.62 -15.47 32.65
N HIS A 71 2.83 -15.07 33.65
CA HIS A 71 1.58 -15.76 34.00
C HIS A 71 0.36 -14.91 33.69
N GLN A 72 -0.75 -15.55 33.31
CA GLN A 72 -2.02 -14.84 33.07
C GLN A 72 -2.49 -14.08 34.32
N GLY A 73 -2.21 -14.64 35.51
CA GLY A 73 -2.50 -13.96 36.78
C GLY A 73 -1.78 -12.61 36.93
N LEU A 74 -0.58 -12.47 36.37
CA LEU A 74 0.18 -11.22 36.41
C LEU A 74 -0.37 -10.17 35.46
N ASP A 75 -0.84 -10.56 34.28
CA ASP A 75 -1.48 -9.66 33.32
C ASP A 75 -2.75 -9.01 33.89
N LEU A 76 -3.44 -9.69 34.81
CA LEU A 76 -4.59 -9.16 35.55
C LEU A 76 -4.20 -8.32 36.77
N LEU A 77 -3.06 -8.65 37.40
CA LEU A 77 -2.62 -8.05 38.65
C LEU A 77 -1.80 -6.78 38.47
N ILE A 78 -0.85 -6.75 37.52
CA ILE A 78 0.08 -5.63 37.30
C ILE A 78 -0.64 -4.30 36.97
N PRO A 79 -1.74 -4.27 36.19
CA PRO A 79 -2.53 -3.04 36.01
C PRO A 79 -3.10 -2.44 37.31
N LEU A 80 -3.20 -3.25 38.37
CA LEU A 80 -3.65 -2.83 39.69
C LEU A 80 -2.48 -2.43 40.60
N MET A 81 -1.23 -2.56 40.14
CA MET A 81 -0.04 -2.12 40.87
C MET A 81 0.29 -0.66 40.57
N GLU A 82 0.84 0.01 41.57
CA GLU A 82 1.47 1.32 41.41
C GLU A 82 2.97 1.18 41.14
N LEU A 83 3.56 2.13 40.43
CA LEU A 83 5.00 2.20 40.21
C LEU A 83 5.73 2.16 41.57
N HIS A 84 6.75 1.31 41.68
CA HIS A 84 7.50 1.01 42.90
C HIS A 84 6.71 0.34 44.03
N GLU A 85 5.47 -0.11 43.77
CA GLU A 85 4.71 -0.96 44.69
C GLU A 85 5.34 -2.35 44.79
N VAL A 86 5.41 -2.88 46.01
CA VAL A 86 5.70 -4.30 46.28
C VAL A 86 4.43 -4.97 46.76
N CYS A 87 4.04 -6.08 46.14
CA CYS A 87 2.88 -6.85 46.55
C CYS A 87 3.16 -8.35 46.60
N ARG A 88 2.39 -9.06 47.41
CA ARG A 88 2.33 -10.52 47.44
C ARG A 88 1.07 -10.96 46.69
N ALA A 89 1.22 -11.94 45.80
CA ALA A 89 0.17 -12.47 44.96
C ALA A 89 0.05 -13.98 45.13
N ILE A 90 -1.14 -14.46 45.52
CA ILE A 90 -1.46 -15.88 45.51
C ILE A 90 -2.26 -16.18 44.25
N ILE A 91 -1.71 -17.01 43.37
CA ILE A 91 -2.22 -17.26 42.02
C ILE A 91 -2.48 -18.76 41.85
N LYS A 92 -3.76 -19.15 41.70
CA LYS A 92 -4.10 -20.57 41.48
C LYS A 92 -3.67 -21.07 40.11
N SER A 93 -3.50 -22.39 40.02
CA SER A 93 -2.96 -23.12 38.86
C SER A 93 -3.58 -22.73 37.51
N ARG A 94 -4.89 -22.49 37.46
CA ARG A 94 -5.59 -22.13 36.21
C ARG A 94 -5.15 -20.81 35.57
N PHE A 95 -4.48 -19.93 36.32
CA PHE A 95 -3.87 -18.69 35.83
C PHE A 95 -2.36 -18.79 35.65
N THR A 96 -1.79 -19.99 35.85
CA THR A 96 -0.35 -20.29 35.76
C THR A 96 -0.12 -21.52 34.86
N TYR A 97 0.04 -22.73 35.40
CA TYR A 97 0.45 -23.95 34.68
C TYR A 97 -0.66 -25.03 34.57
N GLY A 98 -1.82 -24.77 35.17
CA GLY A 98 -2.98 -25.65 35.15
C GLY A 98 -2.72 -27.04 35.74
N GLN A 99 -3.54 -28.01 35.32
CA GLN A 99 -3.53 -29.37 35.86
C GLN A 99 -2.26 -30.17 35.53
N LEU A 100 -1.54 -29.82 34.47
CA LEU A 100 -0.35 -30.59 34.06
C LEU A 100 0.96 -30.03 34.65
N GLY A 101 0.96 -28.82 35.24
CA GLY A 101 2.17 -28.23 35.83
C GLY A 101 3.28 -27.95 34.81
N ASN A 102 4.51 -27.78 35.29
CA ASN A 102 5.73 -27.67 34.48
C ASN A 102 6.92 -28.34 35.18
N ASN A 103 7.20 -29.58 34.80
CA ASN A 103 8.26 -30.39 35.40
C ASN A 103 9.67 -29.85 35.13
N ASN A 104 9.88 -29.04 34.09
CA ASN A 104 11.21 -28.49 33.76
C ASN A 104 11.68 -27.44 34.79
N VAL A 105 10.76 -26.90 35.58
CA VAL A 105 11.02 -25.91 36.64
C VAL A 105 10.43 -26.38 37.97
N ASP A 106 10.20 -27.68 38.14
CA ASP A 106 9.66 -28.31 39.36
C ASP A 106 8.31 -27.75 39.84
N ILE A 107 7.40 -27.42 38.92
CA ILE A 107 6.04 -26.98 39.26
C ILE A 107 5.07 -28.15 39.08
N PRO A 108 4.47 -28.68 40.16
CA PRO A 108 3.48 -29.75 40.06
C PRO A 108 2.21 -29.30 39.33
N GLY A 109 1.46 -30.29 38.83
CA GLY A 109 0.07 -30.07 38.39
C GLY A 109 -0.79 -29.49 39.50
N ASP A 110 -1.69 -28.57 39.13
CA ASP A 110 -2.58 -27.87 40.05
C ASP A 110 -1.91 -27.05 41.16
N ALA A 111 -0.60 -26.81 41.04
CA ALA A 111 0.13 -25.99 41.98
C ALA A 111 -0.41 -24.55 42.02
N THR A 112 -0.59 -24.03 43.23
CA THR A 112 -0.81 -22.61 43.48
C THR A 112 0.56 -21.94 43.68
N LEU A 113 0.75 -20.75 43.11
CA LEU A 113 1.98 -19.99 43.23
C LEU A 113 1.81 -18.85 44.24
N ASP A 114 2.87 -18.60 45.01
CA ASP A 114 3.05 -17.44 45.88
C ASP A 114 4.14 -16.56 45.28
N CYS A 115 3.77 -15.39 44.78
CA CYS A 115 4.65 -14.49 44.06
C CYS A 115 4.81 -13.18 44.84
N GLN A 116 6.04 -12.79 45.15
CA GLN A 116 6.35 -11.43 45.58
C GLN A 116 6.81 -10.61 44.38
N ILE A 117 6.10 -9.51 44.09
CA ILE A 117 6.28 -8.74 42.86
C ILE A 117 6.53 -7.29 43.22
N GLU A 118 7.56 -6.70 42.62
CA GLU A 118 7.86 -5.26 42.68
C GLU A 118 7.78 -4.67 41.27
N LEU A 119 6.98 -3.61 41.09
CA LEU A 119 6.91 -2.90 39.81
C LEU A 119 8.04 -1.87 39.74
N LEU A 120 9.11 -2.18 39.02
CA LEU A 120 10.32 -1.36 39.00
C LEU A 120 10.18 -0.15 38.08
N GLU A 121 9.64 -0.33 36.88
CA GLU A 121 9.61 0.71 35.84
C GLU A 121 8.43 0.54 34.89
N ILE A 122 7.88 1.66 34.41
CA ILE A 122 6.91 1.71 33.30
C ILE A 122 7.59 2.43 32.14
N LEU A 123 7.77 1.73 31.03
CA LEU A 123 8.53 2.20 29.87
C LEU A 123 7.66 2.96 28.88
N SER A 124 8.25 3.93 28.18
CA SER A 124 7.60 4.71 27.12
C SER A 124 7.31 3.85 25.88
N PRO A 125 6.33 4.21 25.03
CA PRO A 125 6.05 3.46 23.80
C PRO A 125 7.26 3.32 22.87
N SER A 126 8.11 4.35 22.82
CA SER A 126 9.36 4.41 22.07
C SER A 126 10.49 3.54 22.65
N ASP A 127 10.45 3.21 23.94
CA ASP A 127 11.50 2.44 24.58
C ASP A 127 11.49 1.01 24.06
N ASN A 128 12.65 0.55 23.59
CA ASN A 128 12.80 -0.86 23.23
C ASN A 128 12.92 -1.69 24.51
N VAL A 129 11.89 -2.48 24.79
CA VAL A 129 11.80 -3.43 25.91
C VAL A 129 12.99 -4.40 25.95
N TYR A 130 13.63 -4.63 24.80
CA TYR A 130 14.67 -5.63 24.60
C TYR A 130 16.05 -5.04 24.32
N GLY A 131 16.19 -3.71 24.37
CA GLY A 131 17.43 -2.96 24.10
C GLY A 131 17.98 -3.16 22.67
N GLN A 132 18.03 -2.11 21.86
CA GLN A 132 19.03 -2.06 20.79
C GLN A 132 20.29 -1.41 21.38
N ALA A 133 21.46 -1.91 20.99
CA ALA A 133 22.70 -1.18 21.21
C ALA A 133 22.75 -0.06 20.16
N GLU A 134 21.98 1.00 20.39
CA GLU A 134 22.23 2.28 19.76
C GLU A 134 22.41 3.31 20.88
N ASP A 135 23.39 4.16 20.67
CA ASP A 135 23.98 5.08 21.62
C ASP A 135 22.98 6.18 21.98
N ASP A 136 22.09 5.94 22.96
CA ASP A 136 21.19 6.99 23.45
C ASP A 136 21.25 7.11 24.98
N GLU A 137 21.44 8.35 25.44
CA GLU A 137 21.57 8.85 26.82
C GLU A 137 20.33 8.64 27.72
N SER A 138 19.54 7.59 27.50
CA SER A 138 18.39 7.26 28.33
C SER A 138 18.82 6.52 29.60
N ASN A 139 18.40 7.04 30.76
CA ASN A 139 18.77 6.50 32.07
C ASN A 139 17.99 5.23 32.48
N SER A 140 17.12 4.69 31.62
CA SER A 140 16.20 3.57 31.89
C SER A 140 16.93 2.25 32.20
N ILE A 141 16.30 1.37 32.97
CA ILE A 141 16.92 0.09 33.39
C ILE A 141 17.05 -0.86 32.20
N ALA A 142 16.12 -0.82 31.23
CA ALA A 142 16.16 -1.63 30.00
C ALA A 142 17.39 -1.34 29.13
N ASN A 143 17.84 -0.08 29.08
CA ASN A 143 18.97 0.32 28.22
C ASN A 143 20.34 -0.03 28.83
N LYS A 144 20.40 -0.24 30.16
CA LYS A 144 21.60 -0.67 30.89
C LYS A 144 21.78 -2.19 30.95
N GLU A 145 20.89 -2.94 30.30
CA GLU A 145 20.88 -4.40 30.34
C GLU A 145 22.02 -5.01 29.52
N THR A 146 22.70 -5.99 30.12
CA THR A 146 23.81 -6.73 29.50
C THR A 146 23.30 -7.71 28.43
N LEU A 147 24.16 -8.07 27.48
CA LEU A 147 23.83 -9.05 26.44
C LEU A 147 23.41 -10.42 27.02
N ASP A 148 24.01 -10.82 28.14
CA ASP A 148 23.71 -12.10 28.81
C ASP A 148 22.31 -12.11 29.45
N GLU A 149 21.87 -11.00 30.02
CA GLU A 149 20.50 -10.82 30.54
C GLU A 149 19.48 -10.88 29.40
N ARG A 150 19.75 -10.23 28.26
CA ARG A 150 18.88 -10.26 27.07
C ARG A 150 18.72 -11.68 26.54
N LEU A 151 19.83 -12.43 26.46
CA LEU A 151 19.83 -13.83 26.04
C LEU A 151 19.06 -14.72 27.04
N LYS A 152 19.16 -14.44 28.33
CA LYS A 152 18.41 -15.16 29.38
C LYS A 152 16.90 -14.99 29.18
N PHE A 153 16.40 -13.77 28.98
CA PHE A 153 14.96 -13.54 28.77
C PHE A 153 14.46 -14.10 27.44
N GLY A 154 15.23 -13.95 26.36
CA GLY A 154 14.90 -14.53 25.06
C GLY A 154 14.77 -16.06 25.12
N ASN A 155 15.70 -16.73 25.81
CA ASN A 155 15.64 -18.18 26.00
C ASN A 155 14.49 -18.62 26.91
N TYR A 156 14.17 -17.84 27.94
CA TYR A 156 13.04 -18.11 28.82
C TYR A 156 11.72 -18.06 28.03
N LYS A 157 11.43 -16.98 27.31
CA LYS A 157 10.19 -16.83 26.51
C LYS A 157 10.05 -17.93 25.46
N LYS A 158 11.16 -18.30 24.81
CA LYS A 158 11.23 -19.41 23.86
C LYS A 158 10.88 -20.76 24.52
N THR A 159 11.44 -21.04 25.69
CA THR A 159 11.17 -22.29 26.42
C THR A 159 9.71 -22.35 26.86
N ARG A 160 9.16 -21.22 27.32
CA ARG A 160 7.75 -21.05 27.68
C ARG A 160 6.80 -21.28 26.50
N GLY A 161 7.11 -20.73 25.32
CA GLY A 161 6.33 -20.98 24.11
C GLY A 161 6.32 -22.46 23.70
N ASN A 162 7.47 -23.15 23.82
CA ASN A 162 7.55 -24.59 23.54
C ASN A 162 6.71 -25.40 24.53
N PHE A 163 6.73 -25.04 25.81
CA PHE A 163 5.93 -25.68 26.85
C PHE A 163 4.43 -25.70 26.51
N TRP A 164 3.85 -24.56 26.10
CA TRP A 164 2.44 -24.51 25.70
C TRP A 164 2.18 -25.25 24.38
N PHE A 165 3.14 -25.22 23.47
CA PHE A 165 3.04 -25.88 22.17
C PHE A 165 2.99 -27.41 22.31
N GLU A 166 3.85 -27.99 23.15
CA GLU A 166 3.92 -29.44 23.39
C GLU A 166 2.64 -29.98 24.03
N ARG A 167 1.88 -29.14 24.75
CA ARG A 167 0.60 -29.49 25.38
C ARG A 167 -0.62 -29.33 24.46
N GLY A 168 -0.42 -28.89 23.22
CA GLY A 168 -1.51 -28.62 22.28
C GLY A 168 -2.31 -27.34 22.60
N GLU A 169 -1.83 -26.52 23.53
CA GLU A 169 -2.46 -25.25 23.93
C GLU A 169 -1.96 -24.12 23.01
N TYR A 170 -2.27 -24.25 21.72
CA TYR A 170 -1.68 -23.41 20.67
C TYR A 170 -2.02 -21.92 20.83
N SER A 171 -3.19 -21.56 21.38
CA SER A 171 -3.54 -20.16 21.64
C SER A 171 -2.57 -19.50 22.64
N MET A 172 -2.14 -20.24 23.66
CA MET A 172 -1.16 -19.79 24.66
C MET A 172 0.27 -19.82 24.12
N ALA A 173 0.61 -20.83 23.32
CA ALA A 173 1.88 -20.88 22.60
C ALA A 173 2.02 -19.70 21.63
N ILE A 174 0.99 -19.43 20.84
CA ILE A 174 0.90 -18.29 19.92
C ILE A 174 0.97 -16.97 20.68
N GLN A 175 0.43 -16.88 21.90
CA GLN A 175 0.57 -15.68 22.73
C GLN A 175 1.99 -15.49 23.28
N CYS A 176 2.67 -16.55 23.74
CA CYS A 176 4.11 -16.49 24.05
C CYS A 176 4.97 -16.22 22.80
N TYR A 177 4.42 -16.54 21.62
CA TYR A 177 4.97 -16.24 20.31
C TYR A 177 4.25 -15.08 19.61
N LYS A 178 3.69 -14.10 20.34
CA LYS A 178 2.68 -13.12 19.85
C LYS A 178 2.98 -12.36 18.56
N ALA A 179 4.19 -12.48 18.03
CA ALA A 179 4.41 -12.30 16.61
C ALA A 179 5.12 -13.54 16.05
N PHE A 180 4.53 -14.14 15.00
CA PHE A 180 5.31 -14.91 14.04
C PHE A 180 6.60 -14.14 13.73
N ASP A 181 6.54 -12.81 13.62
CA ASP A 181 7.70 -11.95 13.36
C ASP A 181 8.70 -11.84 14.52
N THR A 182 8.30 -11.90 15.80
CA THR A 182 9.24 -11.90 16.95
C THR A 182 9.85 -13.29 17.17
N ALA A 183 9.08 -14.35 16.96
CA ALA A 183 9.58 -15.73 16.99
C ALA A 183 10.54 -15.99 15.81
N LEU A 184 10.21 -15.50 14.61
CA LEU A 184 11.10 -15.49 13.45
C LEU A 184 12.37 -14.69 13.72
N ARG A 185 12.28 -13.48 14.32
CA ARG A 185 13.47 -12.70 14.72
C ARG A 185 14.38 -13.49 15.65
N SER A 186 13.85 -14.06 16.73
CA SER A 186 14.64 -14.84 17.70
C SER A 186 15.29 -16.08 17.07
N VAL A 187 14.59 -16.74 16.14
CA VAL A 187 15.13 -17.88 15.39
C VAL A 187 16.17 -17.43 14.36
N ASN A 188 15.93 -16.29 13.70
CA ASN A 188 16.87 -15.67 12.76
C ASN A 188 18.14 -15.21 13.47
N ASP A 189 18.08 -14.63 14.67
CA ASP A 189 19.25 -14.25 15.46
C ASP A 189 20.07 -15.49 15.85
N SER A 190 19.39 -16.58 16.23
CA SER A 190 20.06 -17.87 16.48
C SER A 190 20.71 -18.45 15.21
N LEU A 191 20.13 -18.23 14.03
CA LEU A 191 20.67 -18.67 12.74
C LEU A 191 21.75 -17.72 12.22
N LEU A 192 21.73 -16.45 12.61
CA LEU A 192 22.78 -15.48 12.31
C LEU A 192 24.05 -15.81 13.09
N LEU A 193 23.91 -16.18 14.36
CA LEU A 193 25.02 -16.65 15.20
C LEU A 193 25.47 -18.07 14.84
N ARG A 194 24.53 -18.96 14.47
CA ARG A 194 24.82 -20.36 14.11
C ARG A 194 23.99 -20.79 12.89
N PRO A 195 24.47 -20.55 11.66
CA PRO A 195 23.72 -20.80 10.42
C PRO A 195 23.31 -22.25 10.14
N ASN A 196 23.96 -23.21 10.81
CA ASN A 196 23.75 -24.65 10.64
C ASN A 196 23.06 -25.30 11.86
N ASN A 197 22.40 -24.51 12.72
CA ASN A 197 21.68 -25.05 13.86
C ASN A 197 20.39 -25.78 13.42
N VAL A 198 20.46 -27.12 13.40
CA VAL A 198 19.36 -28.01 12.99
C VAL A 198 18.07 -27.75 13.78
N LYS A 199 18.17 -27.55 15.10
CA LYS A 199 17.00 -27.28 15.97
C LYS A 199 16.38 -25.90 15.68
N ALA A 200 17.19 -24.92 15.31
CA ALA A 200 16.69 -23.59 14.93
C ALA A 200 16.01 -23.62 13.55
N LEU A 201 16.60 -24.28 12.55
CA LEU A 201 16.01 -24.48 11.22
C LEU A 201 14.68 -25.24 11.31
N PHE A 202 14.63 -26.32 12.10
CA PHE A 202 13.39 -27.09 12.30
C PHE A 202 12.27 -26.27 12.96
N ARG A 203 12.62 -25.44 13.96
CA ARG A 203 11.68 -24.54 14.62
C ARG A 203 11.20 -23.43 13.69
N HIS A 204 12.09 -22.84 12.88
CA HIS A 204 11.73 -21.86 11.85
C HIS A 204 10.70 -22.44 10.88
N ALA A 205 10.95 -23.65 10.38
CA ALA A 205 10.05 -24.33 9.46
C ALA A 205 8.65 -24.59 10.05
N LYS A 206 8.56 -24.99 11.32
CA LYS A 206 7.28 -25.16 12.01
C LYS A 206 6.51 -23.84 12.11
N ILE A 207 7.19 -22.75 12.45
CA ILE A 207 6.60 -21.40 12.56
C ILE A 207 6.10 -20.92 11.19
N LEU A 208 6.88 -21.12 10.13
CA LEU A 208 6.51 -20.77 8.75
C LEU A 208 5.32 -21.59 8.23
N THR A 209 5.24 -22.87 8.61
CA THR A 209 4.11 -23.75 8.25
C THR A 209 2.80 -23.22 8.81
N GLU A 210 2.76 -22.87 10.09
CA GLU A 210 1.57 -22.32 10.75
C GLU A 210 1.23 -20.90 10.23
N LYS A 211 2.23 -20.16 9.73
CA LYS A 211 2.03 -18.88 9.02
C LYS A 211 1.43 -19.05 7.62
N GLY A 212 1.40 -20.27 7.09
CA GLY A 212 0.95 -20.58 5.73
C GLY A 212 2.02 -20.40 4.65
N ASP A 213 3.28 -20.18 5.05
CA ASP A 213 4.46 -20.04 4.19
C ASP A 213 5.14 -21.42 4.04
N VAL A 214 4.41 -22.39 3.47
CA VAL A 214 4.79 -23.82 3.42
C VAL A 214 6.05 -24.07 2.58
N GLU A 215 6.32 -23.25 1.56
CA GLU A 215 7.49 -23.40 0.68
C GLU A 215 8.81 -23.05 1.39
N ASP A 216 8.83 -21.93 2.12
CA ASP A 216 9.99 -21.53 2.92
C ASP A 216 10.24 -22.51 4.07
N ALA A 217 9.17 -23.05 4.66
CA ALA A 217 9.28 -24.13 5.64
C ALA A 217 9.96 -25.39 5.08
N ILE A 218 9.62 -25.79 3.85
CA ILE A 218 10.25 -26.94 3.18
C ILE A 218 11.73 -26.65 2.89
N LYS A 219 12.09 -25.42 2.52
CA LYS A 219 13.48 -25.01 2.27
C LYS A 219 14.33 -25.15 3.54
N ASP A 220 13.82 -24.68 4.67
CA ASP A 220 14.51 -24.80 5.96
C ASP A 220 14.64 -26.25 6.43
N LEU A 221 13.62 -27.08 6.20
CA LEU A 221 13.71 -28.52 6.52
C LEU A 221 14.67 -29.27 5.59
N LYS A 222 14.76 -28.91 4.30
CA LYS A 222 15.77 -29.47 3.38
C LYS A 222 17.17 -29.12 3.83
N LYS A 223 17.39 -27.88 4.28
CA LYS A 223 18.67 -27.45 4.84
C LYS A 223 18.97 -28.22 6.13
N ALA A 224 17.99 -28.38 7.01
CA ALA A 224 18.13 -29.17 8.23
C ALA A 224 18.46 -30.65 7.92
N ALA A 225 17.80 -31.26 6.92
CA ALA A 225 18.04 -32.63 6.46
C ALA A 225 19.42 -32.81 5.83
N SER A 226 19.99 -31.78 5.19
CA SER A 226 21.36 -31.85 4.66
C SER A 226 22.43 -31.87 5.75
N ILE A 227 22.10 -31.36 6.95
CA ILE A 227 22.99 -31.28 8.10
C ILE A 227 22.80 -32.50 9.02
N ASP A 228 21.56 -32.96 9.20
CA ASP A 228 21.21 -34.17 9.97
C ASP A 228 20.31 -35.10 9.15
N PRO A 229 20.90 -35.92 8.25
CA PRO A 229 20.14 -36.81 7.36
C PRO A 229 19.45 -37.97 8.05
N GLN A 230 19.87 -38.31 9.28
CA GLN A 230 19.33 -39.45 10.04
C GLN A 230 18.14 -39.06 10.91
N SER A 231 17.75 -37.77 10.90
CA SER A 231 16.63 -37.28 11.70
C SER A 231 15.28 -37.71 11.14
N GLU A 232 14.67 -38.70 11.80
CA GLU A 232 13.33 -39.20 11.44
C GLU A 232 12.26 -38.09 11.52
N ALA A 233 12.39 -37.19 12.50
CA ALA A 233 11.47 -36.07 12.70
C ALA A 233 11.49 -35.07 11.53
N ILE A 234 12.66 -34.79 10.94
CA ILE A 234 12.80 -33.91 9.78
C ILE A 234 12.21 -34.57 8.53
N ALA A 235 12.49 -35.86 8.33
CA ALA A 235 11.98 -36.63 7.20
C ALA A 235 10.45 -36.75 7.22
N MET A 236 9.87 -37.03 8.39
CA MET A 236 8.42 -37.07 8.59
C MET A 236 7.77 -35.70 8.32
N GLU A 237 8.34 -34.61 8.84
CA GLU A 237 7.77 -33.28 8.62
C GLU A 237 7.88 -32.85 7.16
N LEU A 238 9.00 -33.13 6.47
CA LEU A 238 9.14 -32.89 5.03
C LEU A 238 8.05 -33.61 4.22
N ASN A 239 7.79 -34.88 4.52
CA ASN A 239 6.73 -35.64 3.87
C ASN A 239 5.34 -35.06 4.16
N ARG A 240 5.08 -34.60 5.39
CA ARG A 240 3.84 -33.92 5.76
C ARG A 240 3.67 -32.63 4.97
N LEU A 241 4.68 -31.76 4.93
CA LEU A 241 4.62 -30.48 4.23
C LEU A 241 4.51 -30.65 2.71
N ASN A 242 5.20 -31.62 2.11
CA ASN A 242 5.05 -31.92 0.69
C ASN A 242 3.63 -32.37 0.35
N LYS A 243 2.97 -33.16 1.20
CA LYS A 243 1.54 -33.53 1.03
C LYS A 243 0.63 -32.30 1.16
N ILE A 244 0.88 -31.43 2.14
CA ILE A 244 0.13 -30.19 2.31
C ILE A 244 0.30 -29.27 1.10
N LEU A 245 1.52 -29.12 0.59
CA LEU A 245 1.83 -28.32 -0.59
C LEU A 245 1.12 -28.85 -1.83
N VAL A 246 1.17 -30.17 -2.08
CA VAL A 246 0.45 -30.81 -3.19
C VAL A 246 -1.06 -30.62 -3.05
N LYS A 247 -1.60 -30.77 -1.83
CA LYS A 247 -3.02 -30.53 -1.56
C LYS A 247 -3.38 -29.06 -1.78
N GLN A 248 -2.57 -28.11 -1.30
CA GLN A 248 -2.77 -26.68 -1.53
C GLN A 248 -2.76 -26.37 -3.03
N ILE A 249 -1.82 -26.91 -3.80
CA ILE A 249 -1.77 -26.75 -5.26
C ILE A 249 -3.04 -27.33 -5.90
N ASN A 250 -3.55 -28.46 -5.43
CA ASN A 250 -4.76 -29.10 -5.98
C ASN A 250 -6.05 -28.37 -5.59
N ASP A 251 -6.17 -27.94 -4.34
CA ASP A 251 -7.30 -27.15 -3.84
C ASP A 251 -7.32 -25.77 -4.51
N GLN A 252 -6.14 -25.17 -4.72
CA GLN A 252 -5.98 -24.00 -5.57
C GLN A 252 -6.48 -24.32 -6.98
N LYS A 253 -5.99 -25.38 -7.66
CA LYS A 253 -6.49 -25.85 -8.99
C LYS A 253 -7.99 -26.09 -9.04
N ALA A 254 -8.61 -26.53 -7.94
CA ALA A 254 -10.05 -26.71 -7.85
C ALA A 254 -10.79 -25.37 -7.68
N LEU A 255 -10.28 -24.47 -6.84
CA LEU A 255 -10.79 -23.11 -6.70
C LEU A 255 -10.71 -22.36 -8.04
N TYR A 256 -9.58 -22.44 -8.74
CA TYR A 256 -9.41 -21.91 -10.10
C TYR A 256 -10.50 -22.43 -11.04
N ARG A 257 -10.74 -23.76 -11.06
CA ARG A 257 -11.79 -24.36 -11.88
C ARG A 257 -13.19 -23.85 -11.53
N ARG A 258 -13.50 -23.69 -10.24
CA ARG A 258 -14.81 -23.16 -9.79
C ARG A 258 -14.99 -21.68 -10.11
N MET A 259 -13.96 -20.86 -9.91
CA MET A 259 -14.01 -19.43 -10.23
C MET A 259 -14.12 -19.17 -11.74
N LEU A 260 -13.50 -20.02 -12.58
CA LEU A 260 -13.60 -19.94 -14.04
C LEU A 260 -14.94 -20.48 -14.58
N GLN A 261 -15.64 -21.35 -13.83
CA GLN A 261 -16.93 -21.93 -14.23
C GLN A 261 -18.16 -21.11 -13.81
N MET A 262 -18.02 -20.03 -13.02
CA MET A 262 -19.14 -19.16 -12.63
C MET A 262 -19.49 -18.08 -13.68
N LYS A 263 -19.36 -18.40 -14.97
CA LYS A 263 -19.93 -17.60 -16.08
C LYS A 263 -20.39 -18.46 -17.26
N THR A 264 -21.16 -19.50 -16.99
CA THR A 264 -22.24 -19.97 -17.88
C THR A 264 -23.18 -20.76 -16.99
N ASP A 265 -24.32 -20.16 -16.63
CA ASP A 265 -25.61 -20.83 -16.41
C ASP A 265 -26.50 -19.91 -15.58
N ASP A 266 -27.03 -18.90 -16.27
CA ASP A 266 -28.20 -18.15 -15.79
C ASP A 266 -29.20 -17.95 -16.93
N LYS A 267 -29.36 -19.00 -17.76
CA LYS A 267 -30.48 -19.20 -18.69
C LYS A 267 -30.62 -20.70 -18.99
N ASP A 268 -31.10 -21.47 -18.03
CA ASP A 268 -31.91 -22.67 -18.31
C ASP A 268 -32.58 -23.19 -17.03
N ASN A 269 -33.41 -22.35 -16.43
CA ASN A 269 -34.42 -22.77 -15.47
C ASN A 269 -35.83 -22.60 -16.08
N ARG A 270 -36.04 -23.18 -17.27
CA ARG A 270 -37.37 -23.55 -17.79
C ARG A 270 -37.27 -24.77 -18.72
N LYS A 271 -37.26 -25.97 -18.12
CA LYS A 271 -38.13 -27.11 -18.49
C LYS A 271 -37.69 -28.35 -17.70
N GLN A 272 -38.47 -28.69 -16.68
CA GLN A 272 -38.61 -30.09 -16.29
C GLN A 272 -39.29 -30.85 -17.44
N SER A 273 -38.66 -31.92 -17.94
CA SER A 273 -39.22 -33.27 -17.78
C SER A 273 -38.43 -34.35 -18.53
N LYS A 274 -38.08 -35.40 -17.78
CA LYS A 274 -38.04 -36.85 -18.11
C LYS A 274 -36.83 -37.47 -18.84
N HIS A 275 -36.24 -38.41 -18.09
CA HIS A 275 -35.74 -39.76 -18.46
C HIS A 275 -34.48 -39.85 -19.33
N SER A 276 -33.58 -40.84 -19.23
CA SER A 276 -33.21 -41.85 -18.23
C SER A 276 -32.07 -42.68 -18.86
N ASN A 277 -31.00 -42.90 -18.10
CA ASN A 277 -30.10 -44.07 -18.09
C ASN A 277 -29.08 -44.36 -19.22
N CYS A 278 -27.94 -44.91 -18.74
CA CYS A 278 -27.08 -45.95 -19.34
C CYS A 278 -25.79 -45.55 -20.10
N ASP A 279 -24.68 -45.74 -19.36
CA ASP A 279 -23.45 -46.49 -19.63
C ASP A 279 -22.35 -46.10 -20.66
N ASN A 280 -21.14 -46.17 -20.08
CA ASN A 280 -19.89 -46.78 -20.56
C ASN A 280 -18.88 -46.04 -21.46
N THR A 281 -17.71 -45.84 -20.83
CA THR A 281 -16.35 -46.12 -21.31
C THR A 281 -15.75 -45.33 -22.46
N GLY A 282 -14.58 -44.74 -22.17
CA GLY A 282 -13.44 -44.78 -23.10
C GLY A 282 -13.19 -43.52 -23.91
N ASN A 283 -12.23 -42.70 -23.42
CA ASN A 283 -11.29 -41.88 -24.17
C ASN A 283 -11.75 -41.22 -25.48
N GLN A 284 -11.92 -39.89 -25.44
CA GLN A 284 -11.28 -38.96 -26.39
C GLN A 284 -11.48 -37.51 -25.90
N SER A 285 -10.50 -36.95 -25.20
CA SER A 285 -10.46 -35.51 -24.89
C SER A 285 -9.16 -34.88 -25.39
N ILE A 286 -9.06 -34.73 -26.71
CA ILE A 286 -8.05 -33.90 -27.39
C ILE A 286 -8.76 -33.13 -28.50
N TRP A 287 -9.67 -32.18 -28.17
CA TRP A 287 -10.28 -31.32 -29.21
C TRP A 287 -10.59 -29.86 -28.82
N TYR A 288 -10.19 -29.36 -27.65
CA TYR A 288 -10.44 -27.95 -27.28
C TYR A 288 -9.21 -27.05 -27.15
N ARG A 289 -8.08 -27.41 -27.78
CA ARG A 289 -6.83 -26.61 -27.71
C ARG A 289 -6.52 -25.75 -28.94
N PHE A 290 -7.40 -25.66 -29.94
CA PHE A 290 -7.14 -24.88 -31.16
C PHE A 290 -8.38 -24.18 -31.74
N ARG A 291 -8.96 -23.21 -31.01
CA ARG A 291 -9.99 -22.32 -31.59
C ARG A 291 -9.98 -20.90 -31.02
N TRP A 292 -8.83 -20.30 -30.76
CA TRP A 292 -8.75 -18.85 -30.45
C TRP A 292 -7.57 -18.07 -31.09
N PRO A 293 -7.00 -18.47 -32.26
CA PRO A 293 -6.25 -17.50 -33.09
C PRO A 293 -6.95 -17.06 -34.39
N ALA A 294 -7.98 -17.75 -34.87
CA ALA A 294 -8.56 -17.49 -36.20
C ALA A 294 -9.65 -16.39 -36.23
N ALA A 295 -10.22 -16.01 -35.08
CA ALA A 295 -11.25 -14.97 -35.01
C ALA A 295 -10.67 -13.55 -34.92
N ILE A 296 -9.43 -13.42 -34.39
CA ILE A 296 -8.75 -12.13 -34.23
C ILE A 296 -8.02 -11.75 -35.52
N SER A 297 -7.53 -12.72 -36.31
CA SER A 297 -6.93 -12.45 -37.61
C SER A 297 -7.95 -12.00 -38.67
N LEU A 298 -9.19 -12.49 -38.63
CA LEU A 298 -10.22 -12.06 -39.58
C LEU A 298 -10.77 -10.66 -39.26
N GLY A 299 -10.85 -10.29 -37.97
CA GLY A 299 -11.22 -8.94 -37.52
C GLY A 299 -10.15 -7.88 -37.82
N MET A 300 -8.87 -8.22 -37.65
CA MET A 300 -7.77 -7.30 -37.98
C MET A 300 -7.58 -7.11 -39.50
N VAL A 301 -7.79 -8.15 -40.31
CA VAL A 301 -7.71 -8.03 -41.78
C VAL A 301 -8.89 -7.23 -42.34
N THR A 302 -10.07 -7.32 -41.74
CA THR A 302 -11.25 -6.53 -42.15
C THR A 302 -11.15 -5.07 -41.70
N ALA A 303 -10.65 -4.78 -40.50
CA ALA A 303 -10.38 -3.41 -40.06
C ALA A 303 -9.25 -2.73 -40.85
N ALA A 304 -8.17 -3.45 -41.17
CA ALA A 304 -7.10 -2.95 -42.03
C ALA A 304 -7.59 -2.73 -43.48
N ALA A 305 -8.44 -3.63 -44.01
CA ALA A 305 -9.05 -3.44 -45.33
C ALA A 305 -9.97 -2.22 -45.37
N ILE A 306 -10.77 -1.98 -44.33
CA ILE A 306 -11.63 -0.78 -44.21
C ILE A 306 -10.79 0.50 -44.11
N LEU A 307 -9.70 0.50 -43.33
CA LEU A 307 -8.79 1.66 -43.25
C LEU A 307 -8.02 1.91 -44.55
N ILE A 308 -7.62 0.86 -45.28
CA ILE A 308 -6.98 0.97 -46.60
C ILE A 308 -7.99 1.42 -47.67
N GLN A 309 -9.26 0.99 -47.60
CA GLN A 309 -10.33 1.47 -48.49
C GLN A 309 -10.68 2.93 -48.21
N SER A 310 -10.73 3.35 -46.94
CA SER A 310 -10.92 4.76 -46.57
C SER A 310 -9.75 5.65 -47.02
N PHE A 311 -8.51 5.15 -47.00
CA PHE A 311 -7.33 5.89 -47.47
C PHE A 311 -7.27 5.98 -49.01
N LEU A 312 -7.77 4.97 -49.74
CA LEU A 312 -7.89 5.01 -51.20
C LEU A 312 -9.04 5.89 -51.70
N VAL A 313 -10.13 6.02 -50.93
CA VAL A 313 -11.23 6.97 -51.22
C VAL A 313 -10.75 8.42 -51.04
N VAL A 314 -9.90 8.72 -50.05
CA VAL A 314 -9.31 10.05 -49.86
C VAL A 314 -8.28 10.40 -50.94
N LYS A 315 -7.49 9.43 -51.45
CA LYS A 315 -6.55 9.65 -52.56
C LYS A 315 -7.21 9.81 -53.94
N ASN A 316 -8.44 9.34 -54.12
CA ASN A 316 -9.23 9.56 -55.34
C ASN A 316 -10.09 10.84 -55.32
N LEU A 317 -10.10 11.58 -54.21
CA LEU A 317 -10.71 12.91 -54.11
C LEU A 317 -9.71 14.06 -54.36
N SER A 318 -8.42 13.77 -54.54
CA SER A 318 -7.38 14.75 -54.92
C SER A 318 -7.16 14.89 -56.44
N SER A 319 -8.05 14.35 -57.27
CA SER A 319 -7.98 14.44 -58.74
C SER A 319 -9.28 15.01 -59.33
N ILE A 320 -9.70 16.17 -58.82
CA ILE A 320 -10.65 17.06 -59.50
C ILE A 320 -9.82 18.27 -60.01
N PRO A 321 -9.79 18.54 -61.32
CA PRO A 321 -9.06 19.69 -61.85
C PRO A 321 -9.86 20.96 -61.55
N PHE A 322 -9.28 21.88 -60.78
CA PHE A 322 -9.76 23.26 -60.73
C PHE A 322 -9.02 24.07 -61.78
N HIS A 323 -9.81 24.68 -62.65
CA HIS A 323 -9.39 25.56 -63.74
C HIS A 323 -8.66 26.79 -63.21
N ASP A 324 -7.64 27.20 -63.97
CA ASP A 324 -6.99 28.50 -63.96
C ASP A 324 -8.00 29.65 -63.82
N ASP A 325 -7.72 30.57 -62.90
CA ASP A 325 -7.69 31.99 -63.20
C ASP A 325 -7.06 32.76 -62.03
N GLN A 326 -6.18 33.72 -62.37
CA GLN A 326 -5.56 34.75 -61.51
C GLN A 326 -4.13 34.46 -61.01
N ALA A 327 -3.19 34.34 -61.96
CA ALA A 327 -1.76 34.63 -61.75
C ALA A 327 -1.30 35.75 -62.69
N GLN A 328 -1.55 37.01 -62.32
CA GLN A 328 -0.81 38.18 -62.82
C GLN A 328 -0.77 39.27 -61.76
N ALA A 329 0.29 39.31 -60.96
CA ALA A 329 0.90 40.56 -60.51
C ALA A 329 2.19 40.32 -59.72
N MET A 330 3.28 40.79 -60.32
CA MET A 330 4.44 41.38 -59.66
C MET A 330 5.47 40.45 -59.01
N ASP A 331 6.24 39.86 -59.92
CA ASP A 331 7.68 39.67 -59.78
C ASP A 331 8.38 41.04 -59.92
N LYS A 332 9.12 41.49 -58.89
CA LYS A 332 10.13 42.56 -59.01
C LYS A 332 11.07 42.61 -57.80
N ILE A 333 12.35 42.35 -58.11
CA ILE A 333 13.59 42.92 -57.56
C ILE A 333 14.37 42.05 -56.55
N LYS A 334 15.50 41.53 -57.06
CA LYS A 334 16.69 40.94 -56.38
C LYS A 334 17.44 41.95 -55.50
N PRO A 335 18.43 41.48 -54.71
CA PRO A 335 19.78 42.00 -54.96
C PRO A 335 20.91 40.95 -55.00
N SER A 336 22.01 41.42 -55.57
CA SER A 336 23.25 40.79 -56.03
C SER A 336 24.39 40.84 -54.99
N ALA A 337 25.43 40.04 -55.24
CA ALA A 337 26.58 39.72 -54.40
C ALA A 337 27.76 40.73 -54.39
N ASN A 338 28.67 40.49 -53.43
CA ASN A 338 30.15 40.58 -53.44
C ASN A 338 30.95 41.80 -52.91
N HIS A 339 31.69 41.50 -51.82
CA HIS A 339 33.12 41.79 -51.47
C HIS A 339 33.59 43.19 -51.00
N PRO A 340 34.76 43.33 -50.30
CA PRO A 340 35.62 42.38 -49.58
C PRO A 340 36.10 42.81 -48.15
N MET A 341 36.83 41.90 -47.47
CA MET A 341 37.59 42.09 -46.21
C MET A 341 38.77 43.09 -46.32
N PRO A 342 39.37 43.48 -45.18
CA PRO A 342 40.75 43.06 -44.95
C PRO A 342 41.06 42.52 -43.54
N ILE A 343 42.15 41.77 -43.51
CA ILE A 343 42.76 40.98 -42.42
C ILE A 343 43.66 41.86 -41.53
N SER A 344 43.70 41.61 -40.22
CA SER A 344 44.95 41.67 -39.45
C SER A 344 44.89 40.79 -38.19
N ASN A 345 45.84 39.87 -38.10
CA ASN A 345 46.17 39.02 -36.95
C ASN A 345 46.75 39.83 -35.79
N ASN A 346 46.54 39.36 -34.55
CA ASN A 346 47.62 38.89 -33.65
C ASN A 346 47.02 38.40 -32.32
N GLY A 347 47.49 37.25 -31.84
CA GLY A 347 47.27 36.77 -30.48
C GLY A 347 48.33 37.32 -29.51
N ASP A 348 48.03 37.32 -28.21
CA ASP A 348 48.81 36.64 -27.18
C ASP A 348 48.40 37.05 -25.74
N THR A 349 48.26 36.02 -24.90
CA THR A 349 48.56 35.88 -23.46
C THR A 349 48.35 36.99 -22.41
N SER A 350 47.63 36.58 -21.35
CA SER A 350 48.00 36.63 -19.91
C SER A 350 47.71 37.84 -19.01
N ILE A 351 47.06 37.51 -17.87
CA ILE A 351 47.23 37.96 -16.47
C ILE A 351 46.98 39.45 -16.14
N GLY A 352 46.12 39.68 -15.13
CA GLY A 352 46.16 40.90 -14.32
C GLY A 352 44.87 41.19 -13.57
N ASN A 353 44.94 41.06 -12.24
CA ASN A 353 43.92 41.50 -11.27
C ASN A 353 43.57 42.99 -11.44
N GLU A 354 42.35 43.39 -11.10
CA GLU A 354 42.11 44.28 -9.96
C GLU A 354 40.62 44.55 -9.71
N SER A 355 40.34 44.61 -8.41
CA SER A 355 39.10 44.98 -7.75
C SER A 355 38.72 46.44 -7.97
N GLN A 356 37.44 46.74 -8.16
CA GLN A 356 36.83 47.92 -7.54
C GLN A 356 35.30 47.79 -7.45
N THR A 357 34.83 48.09 -6.25
CA THR A 357 33.44 48.35 -5.88
C THR A 357 32.91 49.54 -6.66
N ASP A 358 31.59 49.58 -6.93
CA ASP A 358 30.74 50.65 -6.42
C ASP A 358 29.26 50.48 -6.81
N ASN A 359 28.44 50.91 -5.85
CA ASN A 359 26.98 50.87 -5.80
C ASN A 359 26.33 51.59 -6.99
N ILE A 360 25.31 50.97 -7.59
CA ILE A 360 24.26 51.71 -8.31
C ILE A 360 22.89 51.28 -7.79
N THR A 361 22.25 52.29 -7.21
CA THR A 361 20.87 52.43 -6.77
C THR A 361 19.83 51.87 -7.74
N MET A 362 18.89 51.09 -7.19
CA MET A 362 17.66 50.66 -7.84
C MET A 362 16.61 51.79 -7.76
N GLU A 363 16.14 52.28 -8.91
CA GLU A 363 14.83 52.93 -9.02
C GLU A 363 13.92 52.12 -9.99
N PRO A 364 12.60 52.11 -9.74
CA PRO A 364 11.70 51.06 -10.22
C PRO A 364 11.15 51.37 -11.63
N LEU A 365 11.38 50.47 -12.58
CA LEU A 365 10.71 50.52 -13.88
C LEU A 365 9.38 49.78 -13.84
N MET A 366 8.31 50.57 -13.84
CA MET A 366 6.94 50.13 -14.06
C MET A 366 6.83 49.24 -15.31
N ILE A 367 6.51 47.96 -15.11
CA ILE A 367 6.13 47.07 -16.20
C ILE A 367 4.64 47.30 -16.48
N LYS A 368 4.39 47.91 -17.63
CA LYS A 368 3.07 48.02 -18.24
C LYS A 368 2.45 46.64 -18.39
N THR A 369 1.20 46.54 -17.97
CA THR A 369 0.28 45.44 -18.21
C THR A 369 0.19 45.13 -19.70
N THR A 370 0.81 44.03 -20.12
CA THR A 370 0.51 43.35 -21.39
C THR A 370 0.06 41.93 -21.09
N THR A 371 -1.26 41.79 -21.05
CA THR A 371 -2.00 40.55 -21.30
C THR A 371 -1.50 39.95 -22.62
N THR A 372 -0.86 38.77 -22.58
CA THR A 372 -0.87 37.68 -23.60
C THR A 372 0.22 36.67 -23.22
N THR A 373 -0.15 35.57 -22.56
CA THR A 373 0.67 34.35 -22.52
C THR A 373 -0.16 33.22 -23.09
N ALA A 374 -0.19 33.14 -24.44
CA ALA A 374 -0.63 31.96 -25.15
C ALA A 374 0.49 30.91 -25.09
N THR A 375 0.31 29.85 -24.30
CA THR A 375 1.17 28.67 -24.34
C THR A 375 0.89 27.90 -25.63
N ARG A 376 1.78 28.08 -26.62
CA ARG A 376 1.72 27.46 -27.96
C ARG A 376 1.93 25.95 -27.86
N LEU A 377 0.85 25.19 -27.75
CA LEU A 377 0.84 23.81 -28.22
C LEU A 377 1.36 23.80 -29.68
N THR A 378 2.13 22.78 -30.05
CA THR A 378 2.58 22.65 -31.44
C THR A 378 1.37 22.44 -32.36
N PRO A 379 1.44 22.84 -33.65
CA PRO A 379 0.35 22.62 -34.59
C PRO A 379 -0.10 21.15 -34.66
N GLU A 380 0.84 20.22 -34.56
CA GLU A 380 0.57 18.78 -34.53
C GLU A 380 -0.25 18.38 -33.29
N LEU A 381 0.08 18.95 -32.14
CA LEU A 381 -0.61 18.68 -30.88
C LEU A 381 -2.01 19.31 -30.84
N ILE A 382 -2.20 20.48 -31.47
CA ILE A 382 -3.54 21.09 -31.65
C ILE A 382 -4.41 20.18 -32.52
N MET A 383 -3.89 19.70 -33.65
CA MET A 383 -4.62 18.80 -34.54
C MET A 383 -4.99 17.49 -33.80
N ARG A 384 -4.06 16.94 -33.02
CA ARG A 384 -4.34 15.75 -32.20
C ARG A 384 -5.35 16.03 -31.10
N ALA A 385 -5.31 17.20 -30.47
CA ALA A 385 -6.29 17.60 -29.46
C ALA A 385 -7.71 17.64 -30.04
N GLU A 386 -7.86 18.18 -31.25
CA GLU A 386 -9.15 18.18 -31.95
C GLU A 386 -9.63 16.76 -32.27
N MET A 387 -8.76 15.90 -32.79
CA MET A 387 -9.12 14.52 -33.16
C MET A 387 -9.43 13.62 -31.96
N GLU A 388 -8.63 13.70 -30.90
CA GLU A 388 -8.67 12.72 -29.82
C GLU A 388 -9.46 13.14 -28.59
N VAL A 389 -9.43 14.44 -28.28
CA VAL A 389 -10.12 15.01 -27.12
C VAL A 389 -11.20 16.01 -27.53
N ASN A 390 -11.48 16.17 -28.83
CA ASN A 390 -12.53 17.06 -29.34
C ASN A 390 -12.36 18.51 -28.89
N GLU A 391 -11.10 18.93 -28.69
CA GLU A 391 -10.76 20.29 -28.30
C GLU A 391 -10.59 21.16 -29.54
N LYS A 392 -11.44 22.17 -29.68
CA LYS A 392 -11.30 23.16 -30.75
C LYS A 392 -10.68 24.42 -30.19
N ASP A 393 -9.54 24.82 -30.75
CA ASP A 393 -8.75 25.96 -30.23
C ASP A 393 -9.60 27.25 -30.15
N ALA A 394 -10.42 27.50 -31.16
CA ALA A 394 -11.34 28.65 -31.20
C ALA A 394 -12.43 28.63 -30.11
N TRP A 395 -12.74 27.47 -29.55
CA TRP A 395 -13.82 27.29 -28.56
C TRP A 395 -13.31 27.04 -27.15
N ARG A 396 -12.00 26.79 -26.97
CA ARG A 396 -11.38 26.44 -25.69
C ARG A 396 -11.86 27.32 -24.53
N LEU A 397 -11.75 28.64 -24.65
CA LEU A 397 -12.12 29.57 -23.58
C LEU A 397 -13.62 29.55 -23.28
N ARG A 398 -14.47 29.45 -24.32
CA ARG A 398 -15.92 29.35 -24.19
C ARG A 398 -16.31 28.07 -23.44
N ASP A 399 -15.68 26.96 -23.79
CA ASP A 399 -16.01 25.64 -23.24
C ASP A 399 -15.52 25.52 -21.77
N ILE A 400 -14.38 26.15 -21.44
CA ILE A 400 -13.92 26.32 -20.05
C ILE A 400 -14.92 27.16 -19.24
N GLU A 401 -15.41 28.29 -19.78
CA GLU A 401 -16.40 29.12 -19.09
C GLU A 401 -17.71 28.38 -18.87
N ALA A 402 -18.15 27.55 -19.83
CA ALA A 402 -19.36 26.74 -19.66
C ALA A 402 -19.25 25.78 -18.47
N LEU A 403 -18.11 25.08 -18.33
CA LEU A 403 -17.88 24.21 -17.17
C LEU A 403 -17.76 25.01 -15.86
N ARG A 404 -17.16 26.20 -15.90
CA ARG A 404 -17.06 27.11 -14.77
C ARG A 404 -18.44 27.55 -14.27
N GLU A 405 -19.36 27.87 -15.18
CA GLU A 405 -20.75 28.20 -14.86
C GLU A 405 -21.51 27.02 -14.26
N MET A 406 -21.31 25.80 -14.77
CA MET A 406 -21.90 24.60 -14.16
C MET A 406 -21.46 24.42 -12.70
N ILE A 407 -20.19 24.68 -12.39
CA ILE A 407 -19.66 24.61 -11.03
C ILE A 407 -20.24 25.72 -10.15
N ARG A 408 -20.30 26.96 -10.65
CA ARG A 408 -20.94 28.09 -9.94
C ARG A 408 -22.42 27.83 -9.65
N GLY A 409 -23.08 27.05 -10.50
CA GLY A 409 -24.46 26.59 -10.33
C GLY A 409 -24.67 25.59 -9.18
N GLU A 410 -23.61 25.07 -8.56
CA GLU A 410 -23.67 24.17 -7.40
C GLU A 410 -23.07 24.85 -6.15
N PRO A 411 -23.87 25.58 -5.35
CA PRO A 411 -23.37 26.36 -4.22
C PRO A 411 -22.68 25.52 -3.14
N SER A 412 -23.01 24.24 -3.05
CA SER A 412 -22.41 23.30 -2.10
C SER A 412 -21.02 22.82 -2.53
N LEU A 413 -20.52 23.21 -3.71
CA LEU A 413 -19.25 22.74 -4.24
C LEU A 413 -18.18 23.85 -4.24
N ARG A 414 -17.18 23.70 -3.37
CA ARG A 414 -15.98 24.55 -3.40
C ARG A 414 -14.93 23.93 -4.31
N CYS A 415 -14.67 24.55 -5.45
CA CYS A 415 -13.77 24.03 -6.47
C CYS A 415 -12.83 25.11 -7.01
N ARG A 416 -11.65 24.69 -7.49
CA ARG A 416 -10.74 25.57 -8.24
C ARG A 416 -11.34 25.86 -9.62
N LEU A 417 -11.22 27.10 -10.09
CA LEU A 417 -11.88 27.58 -11.32
C LEU A 417 -10.91 28.13 -12.37
N ASP A 418 -9.60 27.98 -12.19
CA ASP A 418 -8.62 28.40 -13.20
C ASP A 418 -8.69 27.53 -14.46
N ASP A 419 -8.35 28.12 -15.60
CA ASP A 419 -8.41 27.48 -16.92
C ASP A 419 -7.63 26.16 -16.95
N ALA A 420 -6.40 26.16 -16.41
CA ALA A 420 -5.50 25.01 -16.45
C ALA A 420 -5.99 23.82 -15.60
N PHE A 421 -6.78 24.06 -14.56
CA PHE A 421 -7.46 23.01 -13.79
C PHE A 421 -8.63 22.42 -14.58
N LEU A 422 -9.57 23.27 -15.01
CA LEU A 422 -10.81 22.86 -15.65
C LEU A 422 -10.56 22.13 -16.97
N LEU A 423 -9.55 22.57 -17.72
CA LEU A 423 -9.17 21.98 -19.00
C LEU A 423 -8.75 20.51 -18.87
N ARG A 424 -8.18 20.08 -17.72
CA ARG A 424 -7.85 18.66 -17.46
C ARG A 424 -9.09 17.78 -17.55
N PHE A 425 -10.18 18.22 -16.92
CA PHE A 425 -11.43 17.47 -16.85
C PHE A 425 -12.17 17.46 -18.19
N LEU A 426 -12.17 18.60 -18.90
CA LEU A 426 -12.72 18.69 -20.25
C LEU A 426 -11.98 17.73 -21.21
N ARG A 427 -10.64 17.80 -21.26
CA ARG A 427 -9.83 16.91 -22.10
C ARG A 427 -10.04 15.43 -21.74
N ALA A 428 -10.07 15.09 -20.45
CA ALA A 428 -10.33 13.73 -19.96
C ALA A 428 -11.70 13.16 -20.38
N ARG A 429 -12.66 14.03 -20.68
CA ARG A 429 -14.03 13.67 -21.07
C ARG A 429 -14.38 14.09 -22.48
N ARG A 430 -13.37 14.41 -23.30
CA ARG A 430 -13.54 14.81 -24.70
C ARG A 430 -14.53 15.97 -24.88
N PHE A 431 -14.48 16.93 -23.96
CA PHE A 431 -15.34 18.10 -23.88
C PHE A 431 -16.84 17.76 -23.68
N ASP A 432 -17.15 16.59 -23.13
CA ASP A 432 -18.46 16.29 -22.52
C ASP A 432 -18.59 17.03 -21.18
N TYR A 433 -19.36 18.11 -21.16
CA TYR A 433 -19.52 18.97 -19.99
C TYR A 433 -20.09 18.24 -18.78
N ASP A 434 -21.13 17.43 -18.97
CA ASP A 434 -21.76 16.66 -17.88
C ASP A 434 -20.82 15.57 -17.36
N GLY A 435 -20.06 14.95 -18.25
CA GLY A 435 -18.99 14.01 -17.87
C GLY A 435 -17.87 14.68 -17.10
N ALA A 436 -17.42 15.86 -17.54
CA ALA A 436 -16.35 16.63 -16.89
C ALA A 436 -16.79 17.12 -15.51
N PHE A 437 -18.00 17.68 -15.39
CA PHE A 437 -18.56 18.11 -14.11
C PHE A 437 -18.71 16.94 -13.13
N ARG A 438 -19.24 15.79 -13.56
CA ARG A 438 -19.30 14.58 -12.72
C ARG A 438 -17.91 14.11 -12.28
N LEU A 439 -16.92 14.14 -13.17
CA LEU A 439 -15.55 13.79 -12.84
C LEU A 439 -14.94 14.73 -11.80
N ILE A 440 -15.23 16.04 -11.86
CA ILE A 440 -14.82 17.01 -10.82
C ILE A 440 -15.44 16.64 -9.47
N CYS A 441 -16.73 16.32 -9.43
CA CYS A 441 -17.40 15.89 -8.19
C CYS A 441 -16.78 14.60 -7.62
N ASP A 442 -16.51 13.60 -8.46
CA ASP A 442 -15.86 12.35 -8.02
C ASP A 442 -14.40 12.55 -7.59
N TYR A 443 -13.66 13.44 -8.27
CA TYR A 443 -12.30 13.85 -7.89
C TYR A 443 -12.28 14.51 -6.51
N LEU A 444 -13.15 15.49 -6.28
CA LEU A 444 -13.20 16.25 -5.03
C LEU A 444 -13.72 15.42 -3.84
N THR A 445 -14.49 14.36 -4.10
CA THR A 445 -14.95 13.43 -3.04
C THR A 445 -13.95 12.32 -2.73
N LEU A 446 -12.81 12.27 -3.41
CA LEU A 446 -11.77 11.26 -3.19
C LEU A 446 -11.27 11.26 -1.74
N ASN A 447 -11.05 12.45 -1.15
CA ASN A 447 -10.63 12.60 0.25
C ASN A 447 -11.69 12.11 1.24
N CYS A 448 -12.96 12.40 0.96
CA CYS A 448 -14.08 11.93 1.78
C CYS A 448 -14.24 10.40 1.73
N ARG A 449 -14.08 9.79 0.53
CA ARG A 449 -14.31 8.34 0.33
C ARG A 449 -13.11 7.49 0.76
N HIS A 450 -11.90 7.98 0.50
CA HIS A 450 -10.64 7.26 0.61
C HIS A 450 -9.57 8.06 1.38
N ARG A 451 -9.93 8.60 2.55
CA ARG A 451 -9.04 9.38 3.42
C ARG A 451 -7.72 8.68 3.72
N GLU A 452 -7.72 7.34 3.80
CA GLU A 452 -6.51 6.53 4.02
C GLU A 452 -5.45 6.67 2.91
N LEU A 453 -5.79 7.24 1.76
CA LEU A 453 -4.88 7.46 0.62
C LEU A 453 -4.20 8.84 0.65
N PHE A 454 -4.60 9.74 1.55
CA PHE A 454 -4.05 11.09 1.65
C PHE A 454 -2.86 11.11 2.61
N ILE A 455 -1.83 10.37 2.20
CA ILE A 455 -0.62 10.13 2.98
C ILE A 455 0.44 11.17 2.56
N PRO A 456 1.08 11.87 3.50
CA PRO A 456 2.16 12.81 3.18
C PRO A 456 3.29 12.11 2.39
N ILE A 457 3.85 12.80 1.39
CA ILE A 457 4.88 12.22 0.51
C ILE A 457 6.06 11.64 1.29
N GLU A 458 6.43 12.24 2.43
CA GLU A 458 7.55 11.81 3.26
C GLU A 458 7.32 10.40 3.83
N GLN A 459 6.07 10.02 4.08
CA GLN A 459 5.68 8.69 4.57
C GLN A 459 5.56 7.67 3.43
N LEU A 460 5.66 8.10 2.17
CA LEU A 460 5.63 7.25 0.99
C LEU A 460 7.04 6.91 0.49
N LYS A 461 8.10 7.43 1.11
CA LYS A 461 9.50 7.16 0.73
C LYS A 461 9.79 5.67 0.56
N CYS A 462 9.24 4.81 1.42
CA CYS A 462 9.41 3.36 1.33
C CYS A 462 8.94 2.74 0.00
N VAL A 463 7.94 3.32 -0.67
CA VAL A 463 7.42 2.86 -1.97
C VAL A 463 8.42 3.15 -3.08
N PHE A 464 9.03 4.34 -3.04
CA PHE A 464 10.03 4.81 -4.00
C PHE A 464 11.40 4.17 -3.75
N ASP A 465 11.82 3.98 -2.50
CA ASP A 465 13.04 3.25 -2.13
C ASP A 465 13.01 1.79 -2.61
N ALA A 466 11.81 1.20 -2.69
CA ALA A 466 11.60 -0.13 -3.25
C ALA A 466 11.55 -0.15 -4.79
N ASN A 467 11.63 1.01 -5.47
CA ASN A 467 11.42 1.15 -6.91
C ASN A 467 10.10 0.53 -7.39
N THR A 468 9.03 0.72 -6.60
CA THR A 468 7.71 0.18 -6.95
C THR A 468 7.07 0.99 -8.08
N ILE A 469 7.27 2.31 -8.10
CA ILE A 469 6.66 3.25 -9.05
C ILE A 469 7.72 4.23 -9.55
N VAL A 470 7.79 4.42 -10.87
CA VAL A 470 8.55 5.50 -11.52
C VAL A 470 7.74 6.03 -12.70
N VAL A 471 7.80 7.35 -12.93
CA VAL A 471 7.38 7.96 -14.19
C VAL A 471 8.64 8.37 -14.94
N LEU A 472 8.72 8.03 -16.22
CA LEU A 472 9.85 8.44 -17.05
C LEU A 472 9.73 9.93 -17.43
N ASP A 473 10.88 10.61 -17.47
CA ASP A 473 10.94 12.00 -17.91
C ASP A 473 10.73 12.10 -19.43
N ASP A 474 11.27 11.13 -20.17
CA ASP A 474 11.03 10.97 -21.60
C ASP A 474 9.65 10.37 -21.90
N LYS A 475 9.08 10.75 -23.04
CA LYS A 475 7.79 10.25 -23.53
C LYS A 475 7.97 9.07 -24.49
N SER A 476 6.88 8.39 -24.81
CA SER A 476 6.82 7.37 -25.84
C SER A 476 7.10 7.92 -27.25
N ASN A 477 7.07 7.03 -28.26
CA ASN A 477 7.19 7.41 -29.67
C ASN A 477 6.05 8.33 -30.18
N GLN A 478 4.93 8.44 -29.44
CA GLN A 478 3.80 9.32 -29.78
C GLN A 478 3.53 10.36 -28.68
N ASP A 479 4.53 10.69 -27.86
CA ASP A 479 4.47 11.70 -26.80
C ASP A 479 3.50 11.37 -25.66
N GLU A 480 3.22 10.09 -25.41
CA GLU A 480 2.54 9.63 -24.19
C GLU A 480 3.49 9.58 -23.00
N THR A 481 2.97 9.90 -21.81
CA THR A 481 3.71 9.72 -20.56
C THR A 481 3.80 8.25 -20.20
N ILE A 482 5.00 7.79 -19.81
CA ILE A 482 5.24 6.39 -19.47
C ILE A 482 5.27 6.23 -17.95
N PHE A 483 4.33 5.44 -17.44
CA PHE A 483 4.17 5.13 -16.02
C PHE A 483 4.60 3.68 -15.76
N LEU A 484 5.62 3.46 -14.96
CA LEU A 484 6.17 2.14 -14.67
C LEU A 484 5.78 1.68 -13.27
N LEU A 485 5.27 0.45 -13.17
CA LEU A 485 4.85 -0.18 -11.92
C LEU A 485 5.48 -1.56 -11.78
N ARG A 486 6.11 -1.86 -10.65
CA ARG A 486 6.73 -3.16 -10.36
C ARG A 486 6.04 -3.84 -9.19
N LEU A 487 5.05 -4.68 -9.47
CA LEU A 487 4.18 -5.25 -8.45
C LEU A 487 4.87 -6.28 -7.54
N GLY A 488 5.97 -6.89 -7.99
CA GLY A 488 6.80 -7.75 -7.14
C GLY A 488 7.60 -6.99 -6.07
N GLN A 489 7.86 -5.69 -6.27
CA GLN A 489 8.57 -4.86 -5.29
C GLN A 489 7.66 -4.33 -4.18
N TRP A 490 6.34 -4.41 -4.37
CA TRP A 490 5.42 -4.24 -3.26
C TRP A 490 5.57 -5.42 -2.30
N LEU A 491 6.20 -5.15 -1.16
CA LEU A 491 6.36 -6.08 -0.06
C LEU A 491 5.34 -5.72 1.02
N PRO A 492 4.19 -6.41 1.13
CA PRO A 492 3.08 -6.00 2.00
C PRO A 492 3.42 -5.99 3.50
N ARG A 493 4.57 -6.56 3.88
CA ARG A 493 5.13 -6.51 5.24
C ARG A 493 5.90 -5.21 5.53
N ARG A 494 6.39 -4.52 4.49
CA ARG A 494 7.15 -3.27 4.61
C ARG A 494 6.27 -2.03 4.49
N PHE A 495 5.32 -2.04 3.56
CA PHE A 495 4.40 -0.94 3.33
C PHE A 495 3.06 -1.42 2.79
N SER A 496 2.01 -0.66 3.08
CA SER A 496 0.64 -1.03 2.80
C SER A 496 0.30 -0.87 1.31
N PHE A 497 -0.78 -1.53 0.88
CA PHE A 497 -1.34 -1.31 -0.46
C PHE A 497 -1.82 0.14 -0.65
N ASP A 498 -2.37 0.74 0.41
CA ASP A 498 -2.85 2.12 0.39
C ASP A 498 -1.70 3.11 0.18
N GLN A 499 -0.49 2.84 0.69
CA GLN A 499 0.71 3.62 0.38
C GLN A 499 1.10 3.53 -1.10
N VAL A 500 0.96 2.35 -1.73
CA VAL A 500 1.21 2.19 -3.18
C VAL A 500 0.21 3.00 -4.01
N ILE A 501 -1.08 2.94 -3.66
CA ILE A 501 -2.10 3.75 -4.35
C ILE A 501 -1.86 5.24 -4.12
N ALA A 502 -1.57 5.67 -2.89
CA ALA A 502 -1.30 7.07 -2.57
C ALA A 502 -0.13 7.61 -3.42
N ALA A 503 0.97 6.84 -3.51
CA ALA A 503 2.12 7.20 -4.36
C ALA A 503 1.74 7.28 -5.86
N ALA A 504 0.86 6.39 -6.32
CA ALA A 504 0.35 6.43 -7.69
C ALA A 504 -0.53 7.67 -7.95
N ILE A 505 -1.45 8.00 -7.03
CA ILE A 505 -2.29 9.21 -7.11
C ILE A 505 -1.41 10.46 -7.15
N MET A 506 -0.41 10.57 -6.27
CA MET A 506 0.49 11.72 -6.25
C MET A 506 1.29 11.85 -7.55
N SER A 507 1.76 10.72 -8.10
CA SER A 507 2.45 10.70 -9.38
C SER A 507 1.53 11.11 -10.53
N MET A 508 0.27 10.66 -10.53
CA MET A 508 -0.74 11.01 -11.53
C MET A 508 -1.13 12.49 -11.47
N GLU A 509 -1.33 13.05 -10.27
CA GLU A 509 -1.63 14.48 -10.09
C GLU A 509 -0.49 15.39 -10.54
N TYR A 510 0.76 14.93 -10.40
CA TYR A 510 1.91 15.68 -10.93
C TYR A 510 1.90 15.70 -12.46
N VAL A 511 1.78 14.52 -13.10
CA VAL A 511 1.91 14.42 -14.57
C VAL A 511 0.75 15.06 -15.31
N ILE A 512 -0.45 15.10 -14.74
CA ILE A 512 -1.62 15.66 -15.41
C ILE A 512 -1.61 17.18 -15.52
N ARG A 513 -0.60 17.86 -14.95
CA ARG A 513 -0.37 19.29 -15.15
C ARG A 513 0.15 19.61 -16.55
N ASP A 514 0.83 18.64 -17.17
CA ASP A 514 1.39 18.76 -18.51
C ASP A 514 0.29 18.60 -19.57
N GLU A 515 0.10 19.63 -20.41
CA GLU A 515 -0.91 19.62 -21.47
C GLU A 515 -0.67 18.52 -22.51
N VAL A 516 0.60 18.20 -22.80
CA VAL A 516 0.98 17.11 -23.70
C VAL A 516 0.43 15.79 -23.15
N THR A 517 0.59 15.55 -21.85
CA THR A 517 0.03 14.37 -21.15
C THR A 517 -1.49 14.34 -21.17
N GLN A 518 -2.17 15.49 -21.03
CA GLN A 518 -3.64 15.54 -21.08
C GLN A 518 -4.19 15.13 -22.47
N ILE A 519 -3.48 15.54 -23.54
CA ILE A 519 -3.87 15.30 -24.94
C ILE A 519 -3.42 13.93 -25.45
N ASN A 520 -2.21 13.48 -25.11
CA ASN A 520 -1.68 12.19 -25.59
C ASN A 520 -2.00 11.05 -24.63
N GLY A 521 -2.18 11.32 -23.34
CA GLY A 521 -2.48 10.31 -22.34
C GLY A 521 -1.24 9.59 -21.81
N ILE A 522 -1.50 8.46 -21.16
CA ILE A 522 -0.52 7.71 -20.36
C ILE A 522 -0.48 6.25 -20.85
N ILE A 523 0.73 5.74 -21.06
CA ILE A 523 1.02 4.31 -21.17
C ILE A 523 1.47 3.81 -19.80
N CYS A 524 0.80 2.79 -19.26
CA CYS A 524 1.20 2.14 -18.03
C CYS A 524 1.90 0.82 -18.36
N VAL A 525 3.09 0.58 -17.82
CA VAL A 525 3.80 -0.71 -17.93
C VAL A 525 3.88 -1.34 -16.55
N ILE A 526 3.19 -2.46 -16.38
CA ILE A 526 3.08 -3.21 -15.14
C ILE A 526 3.97 -4.45 -15.25
N ASP A 527 5.12 -4.42 -14.59
CA ASP A 527 5.99 -5.56 -14.41
C ASP A 527 5.49 -6.44 -13.26
N MET A 528 5.09 -7.66 -13.61
CA MET A 528 4.63 -8.70 -12.69
C MET A 528 5.75 -9.62 -12.19
N ALA A 529 7.01 -9.38 -12.59
CA ALA A 529 8.14 -10.14 -12.07
C ALA A 529 8.22 -10.03 -10.54
N GLY A 530 8.27 -11.18 -9.86
CA GLY A 530 8.28 -11.26 -8.40
C GLY A 530 6.91 -11.05 -7.72
N PHE A 531 5.82 -10.82 -8.47
CA PHE A 531 4.48 -10.80 -7.90
C PHE A 531 4.07 -12.22 -7.50
N GLY A 532 3.80 -12.40 -6.20
CA GLY A 532 3.52 -13.71 -5.61
C GLY A 532 2.25 -13.72 -4.75
N TRP A 533 2.02 -14.86 -4.10
CA TRP A 533 0.88 -15.07 -3.22
C TRP A 533 0.84 -14.11 -2.02
N SER A 534 1.99 -13.63 -1.56
CA SER A 534 2.06 -12.69 -0.44
C SER A 534 1.34 -11.37 -0.75
N GLN A 535 1.51 -10.87 -1.97
CA GLN A 535 0.84 -9.69 -2.51
C GLN A 535 -0.61 -10.02 -2.85
N LEU A 536 -0.86 -11.12 -3.57
CA LEU A 536 -2.19 -11.47 -4.04
C LEU A 536 -3.20 -11.67 -2.88
N ARG A 537 -2.78 -12.29 -1.76
CA ARG A 537 -3.63 -12.44 -0.57
C ARG A 537 -4.09 -11.12 0.04
N LYS A 538 -3.33 -10.04 -0.18
CA LYS A 538 -3.67 -8.68 0.26
C LYS A 538 -4.47 -7.90 -0.80
N PHE A 539 -4.57 -8.42 -2.01
CA PHE A 539 -5.31 -7.83 -3.13
C PHE A 539 -6.65 -8.55 -3.35
N GLY A 540 -7.64 -8.21 -2.51
CA GLY A 540 -9.01 -8.73 -2.62
C GLY A 540 -9.98 -7.80 -3.36
N PRO A 541 -11.26 -8.17 -3.49
CA PRO A 541 -12.27 -7.38 -4.21
C PRO A 541 -12.42 -5.92 -3.74
N SER A 542 -12.28 -5.64 -2.44
CA SER A 542 -12.29 -4.26 -1.92
C SER A 542 -11.16 -3.41 -2.48
N GLN A 543 -9.96 -3.98 -2.59
CA GLN A 543 -8.78 -3.29 -3.10
C GLN A 543 -8.87 -3.10 -4.61
N ALA A 544 -9.35 -4.13 -5.34
CA ALA A 544 -9.61 -4.04 -6.76
C ALA A 544 -10.68 -2.98 -7.09
N LYS A 545 -11.83 -2.99 -6.38
CA LYS A 545 -12.87 -1.97 -6.53
C LYS A 545 -12.33 -0.56 -6.27
N LYS A 546 -11.49 -0.40 -5.23
CA LYS A 546 -10.84 0.88 -4.89
C LYS A 546 -9.98 1.38 -6.05
N VAL A 547 -9.01 0.59 -6.52
CA VAL A 547 -8.11 1.00 -7.62
C VAL A 547 -8.87 1.31 -8.89
N ILE A 548 -9.79 0.44 -9.29
CA ILE A 548 -10.55 0.62 -10.53
C ILE A 548 -11.46 1.85 -10.44
N HIS A 549 -12.12 2.09 -9.30
CA HIS A 549 -12.93 3.30 -9.11
C HIS A 549 -12.07 4.57 -9.27
N ILE A 550 -10.90 4.62 -8.63
CA ILE A 550 -10.01 5.78 -8.68
C ILE A 550 -9.53 6.02 -10.12
N MET A 551 -9.05 4.96 -10.77
CA MET A 551 -8.45 5.02 -12.09
C MET A 551 -9.47 5.34 -13.21
N ASP A 552 -10.69 4.81 -13.12
CA ASP A 552 -11.72 4.97 -14.15
C ASP A 552 -12.62 6.20 -13.92
N LYS A 553 -12.87 6.57 -12.65
CA LYS A 553 -13.91 7.55 -12.28
C LYS A 553 -13.44 8.77 -11.49
N CYS A 554 -12.27 8.78 -10.86
CA CYS A 554 -11.88 9.89 -9.97
C CYS A 554 -10.81 10.80 -10.54
N LEU A 555 -9.87 10.30 -11.34
CA LEU A 555 -8.76 11.11 -11.86
C LEU A 555 -9.03 11.58 -13.30
N PRO A 556 -8.66 12.82 -13.69
CA PRO A 556 -8.80 13.31 -15.07
C PRO A 556 -7.80 12.70 -16.06
N ILE A 557 -7.40 11.44 -15.88
CA ILE A 557 -6.38 10.76 -16.67
C ILE A 557 -6.97 10.10 -17.93
N ARG A 558 -6.20 10.11 -19.01
CA ARG A 558 -6.47 9.33 -20.22
C ARG A 558 -5.45 8.21 -20.35
N ILE A 559 -5.87 7.00 -20.00
CA ILE A 559 -5.06 5.79 -20.22
C ILE A 559 -5.17 5.42 -21.70
N LYS A 560 -4.02 5.29 -22.35
CA LYS A 560 -3.91 4.81 -23.73
C LYS A 560 -3.78 3.29 -23.76
N THR A 561 -2.85 2.75 -23.01
CA THR A 561 -2.61 1.31 -22.95
C THR A 561 -1.99 0.94 -21.61
N ILE A 562 -2.33 -0.25 -21.11
CA ILE A 562 -1.73 -0.88 -19.95
C ILE A 562 -1.04 -2.17 -20.44
N TYR A 563 0.28 -2.14 -20.54
CA TYR A 563 1.08 -3.33 -20.82
C TYR A 563 1.36 -4.08 -19.52
N VAL A 564 0.94 -5.34 -19.45
CA VAL A 564 1.32 -6.25 -18.37
C VAL A 564 2.41 -7.17 -18.91
N ILE A 565 3.57 -7.16 -18.26
CA ILE A 565 4.75 -7.93 -18.66
C ILE A 565 5.19 -8.87 -17.54
N ASN A 566 5.91 -9.93 -17.90
CA ASN A 566 6.40 -10.94 -16.96
C ASN A 566 5.29 -11.55 -16.09
N GLU A 567 4.06 -11.60 -16.60
CA GLU A 567 2.94 -12.16 -15.88
C GLU A 567 3.10 -13.68 -15.69
N SER A 568 2.71 -14.13 -14.50
CA SER A 568 2.53 -15.54 -14.19
C SER A 568 1.04 -15.88 -14.19
N THR A 569 0.70 -17.15 -13.98
CA THR A 569 -0.70 -17.59 -13.81
C THR A 569 -1.43 -16.90 -12.64
N LEU A 570 -0.72 -16.23 -11.73
CA LEU A 570 -1.34 -15.42 -10.68
C LEU A 570 -2.01 -14.16 -11.24
N ALA A 571 -1.56 -13.66 -12.39
CA ALA A 571 -2.16 -12.49 -13.04
C ALA A 571 -3.59 -12.77 -13.48
N ASP A 572 -3.89 -13.99 -13.93
CA ASP A 572 -5.25 -14.41 -14.30
C ASP A 572 -6.22 -14.28 -13.11
N ILE A 573 -5.76 -14.57 -11.89
CA ILE A 573 -6.56 -14.43 -10.67
C ILE A 573 -6.77 -12.97 -10.33
N GLY A 574 -5.68 -12.19 -10.31
CA GLY A 574 -5.75 -10.76 -10.04
C GLY A 574 -6.71 -10.09 -11.02
N PHE A 575 -6.64 -10.45 -12.29
CA PHE A 575 -7.54 -9.98 -13.33
C PHE A 575 -8.98 -10.43 -13.12
N ALA A 576 -9.23 -11.69 -12.75
CA ALA A 576 -10.56 -12.17 -12.42
C ALA A 576 -11.19 -11.42 -11.22
N ILE A 577 -10.36 -11.01 -10.24
CA ILE A 577 -10.79 -10.18 -9.10
C ILE A 577 -11.11 -8.75 -9.55
N MET A 578 -10.36 -8.18 -10.50
CA MET A 578 -10.59 -6.83 -11.03
C MET A 578 -11.76 -6.75 -11.99
N ARG A 579 -11.97 -7.77 -12.83
CA ARG A 579 -12.92 -7.75 -13.96
C ARG A 579 -14.34 -7.30 -13.60
N PRO A 580 -14.95 -7.66 -12.45
CA PRO A 580 -16.28 -7.18 -12.08
C PRO A 580 -16.40 -5.65 -11.95
N PHE A 581 -15.29 -4.95 -11.76
CA PHE A 581 -15.24 -3.50 -11.56
C PHE A 581 -14.73 -2.76 -12.81
N THR A 582 -14.03 -3.45 -13.71
CA THR A 582 -13.40 -2.88 -14.90
C THR A 582 -14.45 -2.57 -15.98
N SER A 583 -14.46 -1.32 -16.47
CA SER A 583 -15.26 -0.94 -17.64
C SER A 583 -14.74 -1.63 -18.91
N GLU A 584 -15.60 -1.85 -19.92
CA GLU A 584 -15.15 -2.43 -21.20
C GLU A 584 -14.08 -1.55 -21.86
N GLU A 585 -14.20 -0.22 -21.78
CA GLU A 585 -13.18 0.70 -22.31
C GLU A 585 -11.81 0.50 -21.66
N LEU A 586 -11.76 0.33 -20.34
CA LEU A 586 -10.50 0.10 -19.63
C LEU A 586 -9.97 -1.32 -19.89
N HIS A 587 -10.87 -2.30 -19.96
CA HIS A 587 -10.52 -3.68 -20.26
C HIS A 587 -9.77 -3.80 -21.58
N ASP A 588 -10.27 -3.17 -22.63
CA ASP A 588 -9.71 -3.25 -23.99
C ASP A 588 -8.32 -2.59 -24.10
N LYS A 589 -7.95 -1.77 -23.11
CA LYS A 589 -6.64 -1.15 -23.01
C LYS A 589 -5.60 -2.02 -22.29
N ILE A 590 -6.00 -3.12 -21.66
CA ILE A 590 -5.09 -4.02 -20.93
C ILE A 590 -4.56 -5.09 -21.90
N ILE A 591 -3.23 -5.12 -22.08
CA ILE A 591 -2.54 -6.05 -22.98
C ILE A 591 -1.51 -6.85 -22.19
N PHE A 592 -1.69 -8.16 -22.12
CA PHE A 592 -0.77 -9.12 -21.51
C PHE A 592 0.27 -9.57 -22.55
N LEU A 593 1.56 -9.34 -22.29
CA LEU A 593 2.64 -9.55 -23.26
C LEU A 593 3.56 -10.74 -22.93
N GLY A 594 3.44 -11.32 -21.74
CA GLY A 594 4.28 -12.41 -21.26
C GLY A 594 5.72 -11.96 -20.97
N SER A 595 6.63 -12.93 -20.96
CA SER A 595 8.06 -12.68 -20.75
C SER A 595 8.80 -12.23 -22.03
N ASN A 596 8.20 -12.41 -23.21
CA ASN A 596 8.80 -11.99 -24.49
C ASN A 596 8.15 -10.70 -25.02
N TYR A 597 8.07 -9.70 -24.14
CA TYR A 597 7.34 -8.46 -24.38
C TYR A 597 8.08 -7.47 -25.28
N GLY A 598 9.41 -7.55 -25.37
CA GLY A 598 10.28 -6.58 -26.04
C GLY A 598 9.81 -6.18 -27.45
N PRO A 599 9.54 -7.11 -28.38
CA PRO A 599 9.16 -6.76 -29.75
C PRO A 599 7.88 -5.92 -29.88
N ILE A 600 6.93 -6.04 -28.94
CA ILE A 600 5.67 -5.28 -28.94
C ILE A 600 5.83 -4.00 -28.13
N LEU A 601 6.48 -4.07 -26.98
CA LEU A 601 6.72 -2.92 -26.12
C LEU A 601 7.54 -1.84 -26.85
N HIS A 602 8.60 -2.25 -27.57
CA HIS A 602 9.50 -1.32 -28.26
C HIS A 602 8.94 -0.70 -29.55
N GLN A 603 7.79 -1.16 -30.04
CA GLN A 603 7.07 -0.46 -31.11
C GLN A 603 6.54 0.90 -30.62
N ASN A 604 6.19 0.99 -29.34
CA ASN A 604 5.59 2.18 -28.75
C ASN A 604 6.57 2.93 -27.83
N ILE A 605 7.51 2.24 -27.20
CA ILE A 605 8.47 2.83 -26.26
C ILE A 605 9.91 2.52 -26.68
N SER A 606 10.68 3.56 -27.03
CA SER A 606 12.09 3.41 -27.39
C SER A 606 12.89 2.65 -26.32
N GLU A 607 13.72 1.69 -26.75
CA GLU A 607 14.64 0.95 -25.88
C GLU A 607 15.63 1.90 -25.17
N GLN A 608 15.95 3.04 -25.77
CA GLN A 608 16.96 3.98 -25.25
C GLN A 608 16.52 4.73 -23.99
N ILE A 609 15.21 4.87 -23.78
CA ILE A 609 14.65 5.62 -22.63
C ILE A 609 14.16 4.70 -21.51
N LEU A 610 13.99 3.41 -21.82
CA LEU A 610 13.43 2.44 -20.90
C LEU A 610 14.53 1.85 -19.99
N PRO A 611 14.25 1.60 -18.69
CA PRO A 611 15.25 1.02 -17.79
C PRO A 611 15.58 -0.45 -18.11
N ASP A 612 16.74 -0.90 -17.63
CA ASP A 612 17.24 -2.27 -17.83
C ASP A 612 16.22 -3.33 -17.36
N GLN A 613 15.52 -3.06 -16.26
CA GLN A 613 14.51 -3.96 -15.68
C GLN A 613 13.30 -4.19 -16.59
N PHE A 614 13.07 -3.30 -17.55
CA PHE A 614 12.00 -3.36 -18.53
C PHE A 614 12.55 -3.65 -19.94
N GLY A 615 13.80 -4.12 -20.05
CA GLY A 615 14.43 -4.49 -21.32
C GLY A 615 14.98 -3.32 -22.13
N GLY A 616 15.22 -2.17 -21.50
CA GLY A 616 15.81 -1.01 -22.18
C GLY A 616 17.32 -0.81 -21.92
N LYS A 617 17.82 0.38 -22.27
CA LYS A 617 19.24 0.77 -22.30
C LYS A 617 19.54 2.07 -21.55
N CYS A 618 18.56 2.68 -20.88
CA CYS A 618 18.78 3.94 -20.16
C CYS A 618 19.48 3.75 -18.79
N GLY A 619 19.78 2.49 -18.42
CA GLY A 619 20.38 2.12 -17.15
C GLY A 619 19.37 1.63 -16.13
N SER A 620 19.83 1.49 -14.89
CA SER A 620 19.02 0.95 -13.81
C SER A 620 17.95 1.95 -13.34
N MET A 621 16.71 1.45 -13.20
CA MET A 621 15.59 2.21 -12.66
C MET A 621 15.91 2.80 -11.27
N ASN A 622 15.74 4.12 -11.12
CA ASN A 622 15.87 4.81 -9.86
C ASN A 622 14.72 5.80 -9.65
N SER A 623 13.98 5.64 -8.54
CA SER A 623 12.85 6.48 -8.18
C SER A 623 13.23 7.76 -7.41
N ASP A 624 14.48 7.93 -6.98
CA ASP A 624 14.90 9.05 -6.13
C ASP A 624 14.64 10.42 -6.76
N THR A 625 14.96 10.57 -8.05
CA THR A 625 14.73 11.81 -8.78
C THR A 625 13.24 12.12 -8.87
N TRP A 626 12.42 11.09 -9.14
CA TRP A 626 10.97 11.21 -9.18
C TRP A 626 10.39 11.58 -7.81
N TYR A 627 10.83 10.90 -6.76
CA TYR A 627 10.44 11.19 -5.37
C TYR A 627 10.75 12.64 -4.99
N LYS A 628 11.95 13.14 -5.32
CA LYS A 628 12.33 14.54 -5.07
C LYS A 628 11.41 15.54 -5.78
N LYS A 629 11.01 15.26 -7.03
CA LYS A 629 10.03 16.09 -7.76
C LYS A 629 8.69 16.13 -7.02
N LEU A 630 8.22 14.99 -6.53
CA LEU A 630 6.98 14.91 -5.75
C LEU A 630 7.08 15.64 -4.40
N CYS A 631 8.23 15.58 -3.71
CA CYS A 631 8.45 16.33 -2.48
C CYS A 631 8.33 17.84 -2.68
N LEU A 632 8.85 18.37 -3.79
CA LEU A 632 8.70 19.80 -4.11
C LEU A 632 7.26 20.18 -4.43
N PHE A 633 6.46 19.24 -4.93
CA PHE A 633 5.06 19.44 -5.30
C PHE A 633 4.06 19.24 -4.13
N ASP A 634 4.46 18.55 -3.07
CA ASP A 634 3.57 18.14 -1.96
C ASP A 634 2.83 19.31 -1.28
N LYS A 635 3.46 20.49 -1.18
CA LYS A 635 2.80 21.69 -0.62
C LYS A 635 1.60 22.15 -1.46
N GLU A 636 1.73 22.13 -2.79
CA GLU A 636 0.65 22.50 -3.71
C GLU A 636 -0.48 21.47 -3.66
N MET A 637 -0.14 20.19 -3.52
CA MET A 637 -1.08 19.08 -3.39
C MET A 637 -1.91 19.14 -2.11
N LYS A 638 -1.25 19.39 -0.97
CA LYS A 638 -1.95 19.60 0.31
C LYS A 638 -2.97 20.71 0.19
N HIS A 639 -2.61 21.81 -0.48
CA HIS A 639 -3.57 22.89 -0.73
C HIS A 639 -4.75 22.41 -1.60
N ASN A 640 -4.48 21.75 -2.73
CA ASN A 640 -5.53 21.31 -3.65
C ASN A 640 -6.50 20.27 -3.04
N PHE A 641 -6.02 19.36 -2.19
CA PHE A 641 -6.88 18.28 -1.66
C PHE A 641 -7.63 18.60 -0.37
N PHE A 642 -7.18 19.62 0.38
CA PHE A 642 -7.81 19.99 1.64
C PHE A 642 -8.58 21.33 1.55
N ALA A 643 -8.31 22.17 0.55
CA ALA A 643 -9.01 23.44 0.38
C ALA A 643 -10.28 23.37 -0.49
N TYR A 644 -10.49 22.28 -1.22
CA TYR A 644 -11.60 22.11 -2.17
C TYR A 644 -12.39 20.84 -1.87
N GLY A 645 -13.70 20.86 -2.13
CA GLY A 645 -14.64 19.80 -1.79
C GLY A 645 -16.07 20.31 -1.63
N PHE A 646 -16.99 19.42 -1.24
CA PHE A 646 -18.35 19.84 -0.89
C PHE A 646 -18.34 20.55 0.47
N ILE A 647 -19.08 21.64 0.63
CA ILE A 647 -19.13 22.44 1.86
C ILE A 647 -20.50 22.38 2.55
N ASP A 648 -20.50 22.48 3.87
CA ASP A 648 -21.72 22.60 4.68
C ASP A 648 -22.17 24.07 4.84
N ASP A 649 -23.27 24.27 5.57
CA ASP A 649 -23.82 25.60 5.87
C ASP A 649 -22.82 26.50 6.65
N SER A 650 -21.77 25.93 7.25
CA SER A 650 -20.68 26.65 7.91
C SER A 650 -19.49 26.95 6.99
N ASN A 651 -19.63 26.65 5.70
CA ASN A 651 -18.61 26.81 4.65
C ASN A 651 -17.35 25.94 4.89
N MET A 652 -17.50 24.83 5.62
CA MET A 652 -16.45 23.86 5.89
C MET A 652 -16.57 22.66 4.95
N VAL A 653 -15.45 22.13 4.45
CA VAL A 653 -15.47 20.97 3.55
C VAL A 653 -15.97 19.73 4.32
N ILE A 654 -17.04 19.12 3.82
CA ILE A 654 -17.76 17.99 4.40
C ILE A 654 -16.97 16.70 4.22
N ASP A 655 -16.78 15.97 5.33
CA ASP A 655 -16.40 14.55 5.30
C ASP A 655 -17.67 13.68 5.21
N LEU A 656 -17.85 12.97 4.09
CA LEU A 656 -19.03 12.12 3.81
C LEU A 656 -19.10 10.84 4.67
N LYS A 657 -18.25 10.68 5.68
CA LYS A 657 -18.45 9.71 6.77
C LYS A 657 -18.67 10.46 8.07
N GLY A 658 -19.93 10.59 8.49
CA GLY A 658 -20.36 11.26 9.71
C GLY A 658 -19.60 10.87 10.97
N ARG A 659 -18.46 11.53 11.21
CA ARG A 659 -17.80 11.75 12.48
C ARG A 659 -17.16 13.13 12.37
N CYS A 660 -17.74 14.09 13.09
CA CYS A 660 -17.03 15.32 13.44
C CYS A 660 -15.63 14.94 13.92
N SER A 661 -14.64 15.73 13.54
CA SER A 661 -13.30 15.70 14.13
C SER A 661 -13.44 15.96 15.64
N GLY A 662 -13.49 14.90 16.43
CA GLY A 662 -13.62 14.97 17.88
C GLY A 662 -13.49 13.60 18.50
N THR A 663 -12.56 13.47 19.43
CA THR A 663 -12.24 12.30 20.22
C THR A 663 -13.39 11.86 21.15
N ASN A 664 -13.38 10.56 21.48
CA ASN A 664 -14.03 9.87 22.60
C ASN A 664 -15.51 9.42 22.55
N ILE A 665 -15.63 8.09 22.69
CA ILE A 665 -16.63 7.30 23.44
C ILE A 665 -18.08 7.39 22.95
N CYS A 666 -18.56 6.29 22.34
CA CYS A 666 -19.68 5.50 22.86
C CYS A 666 -19.76 4.13 22.15
N ARG A 667 -19.80 3.07 22.95
CA ARG A 667 -20.16 1.71 22.53
C ARG A 667 -21.63 1.69 22.08
N GLY A 668 -21.92 1.00 20.99
CA GLY A 668 -23.29 0.67 20.59
C GLY A 668 -23.30 -0.22 19.36
N ASN A 669 -23.60 -1.51 19.56
CA ASN A 669 -23.87 -2.46 18.49
C ASN A 669 -24.98 -1.95 17.58
N HIS A 670 -24.80 -1.97 16.27
CA HIS A 670 -25.84 -2.36 15.31
C HIS A 670 -25.21 -2.78 13.98
N SER A 671 -25.45 -4.05 13.66
CA SER A 671 -25.35 -4.64 12.35
C SER A 671 -26.40 -4.01 11.42
N ASP A 672 -25.98 -3.45 10.28
CA ASP A 672 -26.76 -3.50 9.04
C ASP A 672 -25.88 -3.14 7.84
N SER A 673 -25.55 -4.18 7.07
CA SER A 673 -24.95 -4.09 5.74
C SER A 673 -26.06 -3.90 4.70
N GLY A 674 -26.30 -2.65 4.30
CA GLY A 674 -27.24 -2.30 3.23
C GLY A 674 -26.53 -1.95 1.92
N ASN A 675 -26.85 -2.71 0.87
CA ASN A 675 -26.53 -2.43 -0.54
C ASN A 675 -26.91 -1.00 -0.95
N TYR A 676 -25.95 -0.23 -1.48
CA TYR A 676 -26.24 0.92 -2.33
C TYR A 676 -25.82 0.60 -3.76
N GLY A 677 -26.81 0.33 -4.61
CA GLY A 677 -26.66 0.17 -6.05
C GLY A 677 -26.33 1.49 -6.73
N ALA A 678 -25.59 1.39 -7.84
CA ALA A 678 -25.33 2.50 -8.74
C ALA A 678 -26.65 3.08 -9.25
N GLY A 679 -26.93 4.36 -8.96
CA GLY A 679 -28.13 5.06 -9.43
C GLY A 679 -28.87 5.95 -8.43
N ALA A 680 -28.36 6.15 -7.20
CA ALA A 680 -28.98 7.11 -6.29
C ALA A 680 -28.59 8.55 -6.66
N ASP A 681 -29.61 9.37 -6.95
CA ASP A 681 -29.52 10.80 -7.21
C ASP A 681 -28.80 11.52 -6.05
N MET A 682 -27.75 12.29 -6.35
CA MET A 682 -26.85 12.95 -5.39
C MET A 682 -27.62 13.82 -4.37
N LYS A 683 -28.79 14.36 -4.77
CA LYS A 683 -29.71 15.12 -3.91
C LYS A 683 -30.30 14.31 -2.74
N THR A 684 -30.32 12.98 -2.83
CA THR A 684 -30.92 12.10 -1.82
C THR A 684 -29.99 11.85 -0.64
N ILE A 685 -28.67 11.94 -0.85
CA ILE A 685 -27.66 11.75 0.20
C ILE A 685 -27.68 12.91 1.21
N PHE A 686 -28.04 14.12 0.77
CA PHE A 686 -27.96 15.35 1.58
C PHE A 686 -29.19 15.65 2.45
N ARG A 687 -30.34 14.99 2.25
CA ARG A 687 -31.58 15.34 2.98
C ARG A 687 -31.69 14.82 4.43
N LYS A 688 -30.67 14.14 4.98
CA LYS A 688 -30.75 13.49 6.30
C LYS A 688 -29.74 13.96 7.36
N SER A 689 -28.90 14.95 7.12
CA SER A 689 -27.91 15.43 8.10
C SER A 689 -28.21 16.83 8.67
N GLN A 690 -29.46 17.12 9.00
CA GLN A 690 -29.78 18.29 9.84
C GLN A 690 -29.89 17.84 11.29
N THR A 691 -28.81 18.01 12.05
CA THR A 691 -28.76 18.44 13.47
C THR A 691 -27.35 18.19 14.02
N CYS A 692 -26.59 19.27 14.26
CA CYS A 692 -25.77 19.51 15.46
C CYS A 692 -24.90 20.76 15.25
N ASN A 693 -25.09 21.74 16.14
CA ASN A 693 -24.33 22.99 16.22
C ASN A 693 -22.96 22.77 16.87
N GLY A 694 -21.93 23.49 16.39
CA GLY A 694 -21.01 24.23 17.26
C GLY A 694 -19.55 23.76 17.40
N TYR A 695 -18.66 24.66 16.93
CA TYR A 695 -17.28 24.99 17.36
C TYR A 695 -16.04 24.33 16.72
N LEU A 696 -15.11 25.25 16.40
CA LEU A 696 -13.96 25.22 15.49
C LEU A 696 -12.62 24.89 16.20
N PHE A 697 -11.68 24.40 15.38
CA PHE A 697 -10.22 24.60 15.37
C PHE A 697 -9.43 24.61 16.69
N ASP A 698 -8.62 23.57 16.88
CA ASP A 698 -7.27 23.67 17.45
C ASP A 698 -6.51 22.37 17.18
N TYR A 699 -5.75 22.30 16.08
CA TYR A 699 -4.58 21.43 15.91
C TYR A 699 -3.94 21.84 14.57
N TYR A 700 -2.65 22.21 14.59
CA TYR A 700 -1.80 22.51 13.42
C TYR A 700 -1.66 23.96 12.91
N ASN A 701 -1.83 24.97 13.77
CA ASN A 701 -1.11 26.24 13.57
C ASN A 701 0.19 26.25 14.40
N THR A 702 1.27 25.75 13.82
CA THR A 702 2.62 26.23 14.15
C THR A 702 3.09 27.09 12.98
N THR A 703 2.64 28.34 12.98
CA THR A 703 3.28 29.44 12.28
C THR A 703 4.62 29.71 12.96
N THR A 704 5.72 29.30 12.35
CA THR A 704 7.01 29.98 12.56
C THR A 704 6.97 31.26 11.72
N SER A 705 6.78 32.39 12.39
CA SER A 705 7.17 33.70 11.89
C SER A 705 8.68 33.69 11.63
N ILE A 706 9.10 34.06 10.43
CA ILE A 706 10.47 34.48 10.18
C ILE A 706 10.36 35.89 9.62
N ASP A 707 10.85 36.84 10.42
CA ASP A 707 11.21 38.20 10.03
C ASP A 707 12.34 38.20 8.99
#